data_AF-A0A7C5GIE3-F1
#
_entry.id   AF-A0A7C5GIE3-F1
#
_cell.length_a   1.000
_cell.length_b   1.000
_cell.length_c   1.000
_cell.angle_alpha   90.00
_cell.angle_beta   90.00
_cell.angle_gamma   90.00
#
_symmetry.space_group_name_H-M   'P 1'
#
loop_
_entity.id
_entity.type
_entity.pdbx_description
1 polymer ?
#
loop_
_entity_poly.entity_id
_entity_poly.type
_entity_poly.pdbx_seq_one_letter_code
_entity_poly.pdbx_strand_id
1 'polypeptide(L)'
;MRIRAFLLALIIIASRNLFARPGKTAWKEFPSFRIVEKEETITPPRIVQPKPIEHFIFQKTTYWRTICSLNTYTYLPPNEFLGVRVDIFSSSLTLTGYTPPLTENALLAIEKSPQWLRDDLVIAFARMTNSFQDMYANLILSVDNPIIDEVAFQVAHMSYQSLTAPYANPTLLLINAEKIYEIAPLLQYVELIDHGRYPDDPNYYTTVRYRVIDHGDTIWTEEYPKEIYYWFIVHPKLSDEKVKMTDSDGDSRQRTYGYFWREYLLFNPSSTRPYTTDSSLVLANVLRIPKYLWTRADSSFPPGRPFTPNDGALDVVGNWVSKILPYGAAAPRPIQPNQIAYSHHGYCGEVQDLLCAASRCALIPGISTMDPAEDHVWNEFYDRQWEYYQVDREGGGTSIGYDGGRQDVDFGGGKNVSMIWNYWGDGYMEDVTNEYSRVCTLVVNVRDELGFPVDGALILVATEGFYDTTTLDITGCSFTNRNGQAKFVAGDRRNFYIRAESSIGSYPGTGTVTPIARSTVPGMTYTSNIVIRGHVPFLPLLSELDPPDSSGASHILRVSYRVPSEYIVQNNSYYDSEGSEFRHPSPTGGIAFFICDSTNYAQFTSGNPFSAYFYEDLTPNGELEMYLPHPGPWFVVASNQNALRNIQRVELSVALVQAGTFVDLRLPHSQAPSIIAYPNPFNSEVTFEIVSNSAGEGLIEIFNISGELIYRKGFSIVYPCNSARIIWDGRNSLNEPVPSGVYFFRANLNGKLAGVKSLLLVK
;
A
#
# COMPACT_ATOMS: atom_id res chain seq x y z
N MET A 1 -1.52 -61.67 16.68
CA MET A 1 -0.47 -61.30 15.72
C MET A 1 -0.83 -60.12 14.78
N ARG A 2 -2.09 -59.63 14.74
CA ARG A 2 -2.50 -58.49 13.88
C ARG A 2 -2.51 -57.10 14.53
N ILE A 3 -2.31 -56.99 15.86
CA ILE A 3 -2.32 -55.70 16.58
C ILE A 3 -0.92 -55.03 16.63
N ARG A 4 0.17 -55.81 16.53
CA ARG A 4 1.55 -55.26 16.52
C ARG A 4 1.96 -54.63 15.19
N ALA A 5 1.37 -55.04 14.06
CA ALA A 5 1.66 -54.46 12.76
C ALA A 5 1.02 -53.06 12.57
N PHE A 6 -0.13 -52.81 13.21
CA PHE A 6 -0.81 -51.51 13.14
C PHE A 6 -0.13 -50.45 14.02
N LEU A 7 0.38 -50.83 15.20
CA LEU A 7 1.18 -49.92 16.03
C LEU A 7 2.54 -49.58 15.41
N LEU A 8 3.20 -50.53 14.73
CA LEU A 8 4.47 -50.25 14.05
C LEU A 8 4.28 -49.32 12.84
N ALA A 9 3.18 -49.45 12.09
CA ALA A 9 2.86 -48.55 10.99
C ALA A 9 2.49 -47.14 11.46
N LEU A 10 1.78 -47.00 12.59
CA LEU A 10 1.49 -45.70 13.22
C LEU A 10 2.76 -45.03 13.79
N ILE A 11 3.71 -45.80 14.32
CA ILE A 11 5.00 -45.29 14.78
C ILE A 11 5.91 -44.92 13.59
N ILE A 12 5.82 -45.61 12.45
CA ILE A 12 6.58 -45.27 11.22
C ILE A 12 5.99 -44.04 10.50
N ILE A 13 4.67 -43.83 10.56
CA ILE A 13 4.01 -42.63 10.03
C ILE A 13 4.22 -41.42 10.97
N ALA A 14 4.23 -41.63 12.29
CA ALA A 14 4.54 -40.57 13.25
C ALA A 14 6.04 -40.19 13.28
N SER A 15 6.95 -41.12 12.99
CA SER A 15 8.40 -40.84 12.96
C SER A 15 8.89 -40.22 11.64
N ARG A 16 8.12 -40.30 10.54
CA ARG A 16 8.45 -39.54 9.31
C ARG A 16 8.20 -38.04 9.42
N ASN A 17 7.39 -37.60 10.39
CA ASN A 17 7.13 -36.17 10.67
C ASN A 17 8.02 -35.60 11.80
N LEU A 18 9.05 -36.32 12.26
CA LEU A 18 9.87 -35.95 13.42
C LEU A 18 11.37 -35.86 13.13
N PHE A 19 11.79 -36.04 11.88
CA PHE A 19 13.18 -35.81 11.47
C PHE A 19 13.22 -34.69 10.45
N ALA A 20 13.48 -33.47 10.92
CA ALA A 20 14.02 -32.43 10.07
C ALA A 20 15.19 -33.02 9.29
N ARG A 21 15.17 -32.93 7.95
CA ARG A 21 16.33 -33.29 7.13
C ARG A 21 17.55 -32.53 7.70
N PRO A 22 18.66 -33.21 8.02
CA PRO A 22 19.86 -32.53 8.50
C PRO A 22 20.24 -31.45 7.50
N GLY A 23 20.25 -30.19 7.93
CA GLY A 23 20.70 -29.06 7.12
C GLY A 23 19.62 -28.14 6.56
N LYS A 24 18.33 -28.50 6.49
CA LYS A 24 17.28 -27.55 6.04
C LYS A 24 16.91 -26.58 7.17
N THR A 25 16.76 -25.30 6.81
CA THR A 25 16.11 -24.27 7.63
C THR A 25 14.75 -24.75 8.16
N ALA A 26 14.35 -24.30 9.35
CA ALA A 26 13.34 -24.96 10.17
C ALA A 26 11.88 -24.65 9.77
N TRP A 27 11.61 -24.66 8.46
CA TRP A 27 10.32 -24.37 7.86
C TRP A 27 9.42 -25.60 7.82
N LYS A 28 8.14 -25.37 7.52
CA LYS A 28 7.14 -26.41 7.28
C LYS A 28 7.64 -27.33 6.15
N GLU A 29 7.74 -28.64 6.40
CA GLU A 29 8.11 -29.58 5.33
C GLU A 29 7.08 -29.48 4.19
N PHE A 30 7.55 -29.13 2.99
CA PHE A 30 6.69 -28.97 1.83
C PHE A 30 6.26 -30.35 1.31
N PRO A 31 4.96 -30.56 1.03
CA PRO A 31 4.53 -31.76 0.33
C PRO A 31 5.15 -31.78 -1.07
N SER A 32 5.55 -32.96 -1.55
CA SER A 32 6.02 -33.09 -2.92
C SER A 32 4.91 -32.72 -3.90
N PHE A 33 5.13 -31.67 -4.69
CA PHE A 33 4.19 -31.26 -5.72
C PHE A 33 4.20 -32.24 -6.89
N ARG A 34 3.01 -32.55 -7.42
CA ARG A 34 2.90 -33.23 -8.73
C ARG A 34 2.77 -32.19 -9.83
N ILE A 35 3.59 -32.32 -10.86
CA ILE A 35 3.54 -31.45 -12.04
C ILE A 35 2.39 -31.90 -12.94
N VAL A 36 1.53 -30.96 -13.33
CA VAL A 36 0.50 -31.14 -14.35
C VAL A 36 0.86 -30.25 -15.53
N GLU A 37 1.21 -30.89 -16.65
CA GLU A 37 1.47 -30.17 -17.91
C GLU A 37 0.18 -29.49 -18.37
N LYS A 38 0.32 -28.25 -18.85
CA LYS A 38 -0.82 -27.45 -19.29
C LYS A 38 -1.33 -27.99 -20.63
N GLU A 39 -2.61 -28.35 -20.71
CA GLU A 39 -3.27 -28.47 -22.02
C GLU A 39 -3.41 -27.07 -22.63
N GLU A 40 -2.88 -26.88 -23.84
CA GLU A 40 -3.01 -25.63 -24.59
C GLU A 40 -4.48 -25.28 -24.83
N THR A 41 -5.04 -24.47 -23.94
CA THR A 41 -6.31 -23.80 -24.16
C THR A 41 -6.00 -22.40 -24.67
N ILE A 42 -5.88 -22.29 -25.98
CA ILE A 42 -5.90 -21.02 -26.68
C ILE A 42 -7.34 -20.52 -26.61
N THR A 43 -7.59 -19.52 -25.78
CA THR A 43 -8.81 -18.72 -25.92
C THR A 43 -8.43 -17.25 -25.73
N PRO A 44 -8.52 -16.41 -26.77
CA PRO A 44 -8.24 -15.00 -26.63
C PRO A 44 -9.31 -14.36 -25.73
N PRO A 45 -8.94 -13.47 -24.80
CA PRO A 45 -9.91 -12.66 -24.10
C PRO A 45 -10.62 -11.75 -25.11
N ARG A 46 -11.95 -11.83 -25.14
CA ARG A 46 -12.78 -10.88 -25.87
C ARG A 46 -12.77 -9.58 -25.09
N ILE A 47 -11.90 -8.66 -25.47
CA ILE A 47 -11.91 -7.29 -24.97
C ILE A 47 -13.20 -6.65 -25.50
N VAL A 48 -14.17 -6.43 -24.60
CA VAL A 48 -15.26 -5.49 -24.87
C VAL A 48 -14.62 -4.11 -24.78
N GLN A 49 -14.54 -3.42 -25.92
CA GLN A 49 -14.11 -2.03 -25.91
C GLN A 49 -15.19 -1.18 -25.22
N PRO A 50 -14.81 -0.23 -24.35
CA PRO A 50 -15.73 0.80 -23.93
C PRO A 50 -16.24 1.55 -25.18
N LYS A 51 -17.56 1.74 -25.24
CA LYS A 51 -18.19 2.51 -26.32
C LYS A 51 -17.68 3.97 -26.28
N PRO A 52 -17.51 4.63 -27.42
CA PRO A 52 -17.26 6.06 -27.46
C PRO A 52 -18.42 6.82 -26.80
N ILE A 53 -18.09 7.75 -25.90
CA ILE A 53 -19.03 8.69 -25.30
C ILE A 53 -19.40 9.71 -26.39
N GLU A 54 -20.67 9.69 -26.81
CA GLU A 54 -21.24 10.80 -27.60
C GLU A 54 -21.53 11.97 -26.65
N HIS A 55 -20.79 13.07 -26.83
CA HIS A 55 -21.13 14.34 -26.19
C HIS A 55 -22.40 14.90 -26.85
N PHE A 56 -23.55 14.72 -26.20
CA PHE A 56 -24.77 15.44 -26.56
C PHE A 56 -24.66 16.91 -26.12
N ILE A 57 -24.50 17.82 -27.08
CA ILE A 57 -24.67 19.26 -26.85
C ILE A 57 -26.15 19.59 -27.01
N PHE A 58 -26.89 19.69 -25.91
CA PHE A 58 -28.21 20.31 -25.89
C PHE A 58 -28.11 21.76 -25.40
N GLN A 59 -28.40 22.72 -26.30
CA GLN A 59 -28.66 24.09 -25.93
C GLN A 59 -30.09 24.24 -25.38
N LYS A 60 -30.20 24.35 -24.05
CA LYS A 60 -31.31 25.01 -23.37
C LYS A 60 -30.71 25.75 -22.18
N THR A 61 -30.71 27.08 -22.20
CA THR A 61 -30.21 27.93 -21.11
C THR A 61 -31.17 27.88 -19.92
N THR A 62 -31.14 26.78 -19.19
CA THR A 62 -31.65 26.66 -17.83
C THR A 62 -30.47 26.91 -16.90
N TYR A 63 -30.60 27.85 -15.96
CA TYR A 63 -29.57 28.10 -14.94
C TYR A 63 -29.69 27.02 -13.86
N TRP A 64 -28.58 26.36 -13.53
CA TRP A 64 -28.54 25.24 -12.60
C TRP A 64 -27.77 25.64 -11.34
N ARG A 65 -28.43 25.62 -10.18
CA ARG A 65 -27.85 25.96 -8.87
C ARG A 65 -27.68 24.71 -8.02
N THR A 66 -26.48 24.47 -7.48
CA THR A 66 -26.26 23.43 -6.48
C THR A 66 -27.10 23.72 -5.24
N ILE A 67 -27.97 22.79 -4.87
CA ILE A 67 -28.79 22.88 -3.66
C ILE A 67 -28.01 22.33 -2.47
N CYS A 68 -27.42 21.15 -2.64
CA CYS A 68 -26.63 20.47 -1.63
C CYS A 68 -25.57 19.58 -2.29
N SER A 69 -24.51 19.30 -1.53
CA SER A 69 -23.40 18.44 -1.95
C SER A 69 -22.93 17.60 -0.77
N LEU A 70 -22.49 16.38 -1.05
CA LEU A 70 -21.92 15.44 -0.09
C LEU A 70 -20.61 14.91 -0.67
N ASN A 71 -19.53 15.05 0.08
CA ASN A 71 -18.23 14.46 -0.22
C ASN A 71 -17.90 13.45 0.88
N THR A 72 -17.48 12.25 0.51
CA THR A 72 -17.13 11.20 1.45
C THR A 72 -16.02 10.33 0.87
N TYR A 73 -15.31 9.61 1.74
CA TYR A 73 -14.46 8.51 1.35
C TYR A 73 -14.57 7.37 2.36
N THR A 74 -14.29 6.15 1.92
CA THR A 74 -14.24 4.99 2.81
C THR A 74 -13.36 3.89 2.23
N TYR A 75 -12.92 2.98 3.09
CA TYR A 75 -12.38 1.69 2.68
C TYR A 75 -13.53 0.71 2.61
N LEU A 76 -13.82 0.23 1.41
CA LEU A 76 -15.00 -0.57 1.11
C LEU A 76 -14.61 -2.06 1.05
N PRO A 77 -14.98 -2.88 2.05
CA PRO A 77 -14.66 -4.31 2.05
C PRO A 77 -15.39 -5.09 0.95
N PRO A 78 -14.96 -6.31 0.63
CA PRO A 78 -15.75 -7.22 -0.19
C PRO A 78 -17.16 -7.41 0.38
N ASN A 79 -18.15 -7.60 -0.49
CA ASN A 79 -19.57 -7.75 -0.14
C ASN A 79 -20.26 -6.49 0.42
N GLU A 80 -19.57 -5.36 0.48
CA GLU A 80 -20.11 -4.08 0.98
C GLU A 80 -20.31 -3.06 -0.14
N PHE A 81 -21.12 -2.04 0.13
CA PHE A 81 -21.33 -0.90 -0.78
C PHE A 81 -21.42 0.43 -0.03
N LEU A 82 -20.99 1.52 -0.67
CA LEU A 82 -21.20 2.89 -0.24
C LEU A 82 -22.31 3.51 -1.09
N GLY A 83 -23.36 4.01 -0.45
CA GLY A 83 -24.51 4.63 -1.10
C GLY A 83 -24.73 6.08 -0.68
N VAL A 84 -25.33 6.86 -1.58
CA VAL A 84 -25.91 8.18 -1.28
C VAL A 84 -27.35 8.17 -1.74
N ARG A 85 -28.27 8.32 -0.77
CA ARG A 85 -29.68 8.57 -1.04
C ARG A 85 -29.86 10.05 -1.34
N VAL A 86 -30.45 10.33 -2.49
CA VAL A 86 -30.76 11.67 -3.02
C VAL A 86 -32.26 11.89 -2.92
N ASP A 87 -32.68 12.80 -2.06
CA ASP A 87 -34.09 13.11 -1.84
C ASP A 87 -34.39 14.52 -2.36
N ILE A 88 -35.09 14.57 -3.50
CA ILE A 88 -35.37 15.82 -4.21
C ILE A 88 -36.34 16.70 -3.42
N PHE A 89 -37.36 16.11 -2.78
CA PHE A 89 -38.36 16.85 -2.01
C PHE A 89 -37.76 17.58 -0.82
N SER A 90 -36.92 16.89 -0.05
CA SER A 90 -36.24 17.46 1.11
C SER A 90 -34.94 18.18 0.75
N SER A 91 -34.52 18.13 -0.52
CA SER A 91 -33.25 18.68 -0.97
C SER A 91 -32.06 18.18 -0.15
N SER A 92 -32.05 16.88 0.16
CA SER A 92 -31.08 16.27 1.07
C SER A 92 -30.30 15.13 0.43
N LEU A 93 -29.07 14.96 0.89
CA LEU A 93 -28.18 13.86 0.57
C LEU A 93 -27.82 13.15 1.87
N THR A 94 -28.05 11.84 1.93
CA THR A 94 -27.76 11.04 3.12
C THR A 94 -26.98 9.78 2.75
N LEU A 95 -25.91 9.49 3.49
CA LEU A 95 -25.15 8.25 3.33
C LEU A 95 -26.02 7.03 3.62
N THR A 96 -25.82 5.97 2.84
CA THR A 96 -26.40 4.64 3.04
C THR A 96 -25.33 3.57 2.80
N GLY A 97 -25.58 2.33 3.24
CA GLY A 97 -24.64 1.22 3.07
C GLY A 97 -23.61 1.14 4.21
N TYR A 98 -22.38 0.77 3.86
CA TYR A 98 -21.32 0.44 4.80
C TYR A 98 -20.86 1.65 5.63
N THR A 99 -20.80 1.45 6.94
CA THR A 99 -20.15 2.34 7.90
C THR A 99 -19.21 1.49 8.75
N PRO A 100 -17.92 1.86 8.89
CA PRO A 100 -16.99 1.13 9.75
C PRO A 100 -17.56 0.96 11.17
N PRO A 101 -17.65 -0.26 11.70
CA PRO A 101 -18.25 -0.53 13.01
C PRO A 101 -17.26 -0.17 14.13
N LEU A 102 -17.14 1.12 14.46
CA LEU A 102 -16.19 1.63 15.46
C LEU A 102 -16.86 1.94 16.81
N THR A 103 -16.20 1.61 17.92
CA THR A 103 -16.61 2.05 19.26
C THR A 103 -16.24 3.52 19.50
N GLU A 104 -16.84 4.12 20.53
CA GLU A 104 -16.51 5.50 20.94
C GLU A 104 -15.03 5.63 21.34
N ASN A 105 -14.48 4.66 22.08
CA ASN A 105 -13.06 4.67 22.43
C ASN A 105 -12.17 4.55 21.19
N ALA A 106 -12.53 3.71 20.22
CA ALA A 106 -11.79 3.59 18.97
C ALA A 106 -11.72 4.94 18.22
N LEU A 107 -12.85 5.66 18.14
CA LEU A 107 -12.88 7.00 17.55
C LEU A 107 -11.97 7.99 18.28
N LEU A 108 -11.99 8.01 19.62
CA LEU A 108 -11.11 8.86 20.42
C LEU A 108 -9.63 8.50 20.25
N ALA A 109 -9.31 7.20 20.17
CA ALA A 109 -7.95 6.72 19.94
C ALA A 109 -7.44 7.12 18.53
N ILE A 110 -8.28 7.02 17.51
CA ILE A 110 -7.98 7.49 16.15
C ILE A 110 -7.72 9.00 16.15
N GLU A 111 -8.54 9.79 16.85
CA GLU A 111 -8.36 11.24 16.94
C GLU A 111 -7.05 11.62 17.64
N LYS A 112 -6.70 10.91 18.72
CA LYS A 112 -5.44 11.10 19.43
C LYS A 112 -4.21 10.74 18.60
N SER A 113 -4.35 9.77 17.68
CA SER A 113 -3.25 9.26 16.86
C SER A 113 -2.85 10.21 15.72
N PRO A 114 -1.61 10.10 15.19
CA PRO A 114 -1.16 10.91 14.07
C PRO A 114 -2.07 10.76 12.85
N GLN A 115 -2.27 11.86 12.12
CA GLN A 115 -3.14 11.91 10.95
C GLN A 115 -2.78 10.84 9.91
N TRP A 116 -1.50 10.57 9.73
CA TRP A 116 -0.99 9.57 8.78
C TRP A 116 -1.30 8.11 9.15
N LEU A 117 -1.75 7.84 10.39
CA LEU A 117 -2.15 6.51 10.87
C LEU A 117 -3.66 6.29 10.98
N ARG A 118 -4.46 7.36 10.90
CA ARG A 118 -5.89 7.31 11.25
C ARG A 118 -6.66 6.34 10.37
N ASP A 119 -6.39 6.35 9.08
CA ASP A 119 -7.04 5.47 8.12
C ASP A 119 -6.69 3.99 8.37
N ASP A 120 -5.43 3.68 8.66
CA ASP A 120 -5.00 2.31 8.98
C ASP A 120 -5.61 1.82 10.30
N LEU A 121 -5.75 2.70 11.30
CA LEU A 121 -6.46 2.39 12.56
C LEU A 121 -7.95 2.14 12.33
N VAL A 122 -8.62 2.92 11.47
CA VAL A 122 -10.03 2.66 11.10
C VAL A 122 -10.16 1.25 10.52
N ILE A 123 -9.26 0.87 9.61
CA ILE A 123 -9.25 -0.45 8.98
C ILE A 123 -8.98 -1.55 10.02
N ALA A 124 -8.01 -1.36 10.92
CA ALA A 124 -7.66 -2.32 11.95
C ALA A 124 -8.83 -2.53 12.93
N PHE A 125 -9.40 -1.44 13.48
CA PHE A 125 -10.49 -1.51 14.45
C PHE A 125 -11.78 -2.07 13.85
N ALA A 126 -12.14 -1.70 12.62
CA ALA A 126 -13.36 -2.16 11.95
C ALA A 126 -13.46 -3.69 11.82
N ARG A 127 -12.36 -4.42 11.96
CA ARG A 127 -12.30 -5.89 11.91
C ARG A 127 -12.45 -6.56 13.28
N MET A 128 -12.23 -5.80 14.34
CA MET A 128 -12.21 -6.29 15.70
C MET A 128 -13.60 -6.25 16.32
N THR A 129 -13.87 -7.16 17.25
CA THR A 129 -15.04 -7.04 18.13
C THR A 129 -14.88 -5.79 19.01
N ASN A 130 -16.01 -5.24 19.51
CA ASN A 130 -15.98 -4.08 20.40
C ASN A 130 -15.00 -4.24 21.58
N SER A 131 -14.92 -5.45 22.15
CA SER A 131 -13.99 -5.74 23.26
C SER A 131 -12.52 -5.55 22.87
N PHE A 132 -12.12 -5.98 21.68
CA PHE A 132 -10.74 -5.81 21.21
C PHE A 132 -10.48 -4.37 20.76
N GLN A 133 -11.47 -3.71 20.13
CA GLN A 133 -11.38 -2.28 19.83
C GLN A 133 -11.12 -1.46 21.08
N ASP A 134 -11.97 -1.62 22.11
CA ASP A 134 -11.82 -0.88 23.37
C ASP A 134 -10.50 -1.23 24.08
N MET A 135 -10.03 -2.47 24.00
CA MET A 135 -8.77 -2.89 24.59
C MET A 135 -7.57 -2.12 24.02
N TYR A 136 -7.44 -2.07 22.68
CA TYR A 136 -6.33 -1.38 22.02
C TYR A 136 -6.52 0.15 21.97
N ALA A 137 -7.77 0.62 21.88
CA ALA A 137 -8.08 2.04 21.99
C ALA A 137 -7.68 2.60 23.36
N ASN A 138 -8.02 1.90 24.45
CA ASN A 138 -7.61 2.30 25.79
C ASN A 138 -6.07 2.28 25.96
N LEU A 139 -5.36 1.40 25.26
CA LEU A 139 -3.90 1.43 25.25
C LEU A 139 -3.39 2.76 24.66
N ILE A 140 -3.83 3.14 23.45
CA ILE A 140 -3.46 4.41 22.80
C ILE A 140 -3.88 5.62 23.65
N LEU A 141 -5.07 5.58 24.24
CA LEU A 141 -5.58 6.67 25.07
C LEU A 141 -4.81 6.83 26.39
N SER A 142 -4.22 5.75 26.92
CA SER A 142 -3.50 5.79 28.19
C SER A 142 -2.03 6.22 28.11
N VAL A 143 -1.43 6.23 26.91
CA VAL A 143 -0.02 6.64 26.73
C VAL A 143 0.15 8.14 26.47
N ASP A 144 1.22 8.73 26.97
CA ASP A 144 1.59 10.12 26.72
C ASP A 144 2.73 10.22 25.70
N ASN A 145 3.02 11.43 25.20
CA ASN A 145 4.21 11.67 24.36
C ASN A 145 5.48 11.21 25.10
N PRO A 146 6.51 10.72 24.38
CA PRO A 146 6.63 10.72 22.92
C PRO A 146 6.10 9.45 22.23
N ILE A 147 5.59 8.45 22.96
CA ILE A 147 5.39 7.09 22.41
C ILE A 147 4.02 6.83 21.74
N ILE A 148 3.20 7.86 21.55
CA ILE A 148 1.80 7.68 21.13
C ILE A 148 1.74 7.10 19.71
N ASP A 149 2.56 7.62 18.82
CA ASP A 149 2.68 7.21 17.42
C ASP A 149 3.24 5.80 17.29
N GLU A 150 4.23 5.38 18.08
CA GLU A 150 4.73 4.00 18.04
C GLU A 150 3.68 2.99 18.51
N VAL A 151 2.91 3.32 19.55
CA VAL A 151 1.82 2.45 20.03
C VAL A 151 0.69 2.39 19.00
N ALA A 152 0.29 3.53 18.44
CA ALA A 152 -0.73 3.60 17.40
C ALA A 152 -0.30 2.86 16.12
N PHE A 153 0.96 3.02 15.69
CA PHE A 153 1.52 2.34 14.51
C PHE A 153 1.44 0.82 14.67
N GLN A 154 1.83 0.29 15.84
CA GLN A 154 1.78 -1.14 16.11
C GLN A 154 0.36 -1.70 16.07
N VAL A 155 -0.62 -0.98 16.63
CA VAL A 155 -2.04 -1.39 16.57
C VAL A 155 -2.55 -1.36 15.12
N ALA A 156 -2.14 -0.37 14.33
CA ALA A 156 -2.56 -0.21 12.95
C ALA A 156 -1.99 -1.28 12.00
N HIS A 157 -0.76 -1.74 12.25
CA HIS A 157 0.01 -2.56 11.29
C HIS A 157 0.27 -4.01 11.74
N MET A 158 -0.08 -4.38 12.98
CA MET A 158 -0.10 -5.78 13.37
C MET A 158 -1.29 -6.53 12.76
N SER A 159 -1.13 -7.84 12.54
CA SER A 159 -2.21 -8.66 12.00
C SER A 159 -3.38 -8.77 12.97
N TYR A 160 -4.58 -8.91 12.42
CA TYR A 160 -5.78 -9.21 13.19
C TYR A 160 -5.59 -10.49 14.04
N GLN A 161 -4.94 -11.51 13.49
CA GLN A 161 -4.67 -12.77 14.15
C GLN A 161 -3.78 -12.59 15.38
N SER A 162 -2.68 -11.84 15.26
CA SER A 162 -1.77 -11.57 16.38
C SER A 162 -2.45 -10.70 17.45
N LEU A 163 -3.25 -9.71 17.04
CA LEU A 163 -3.95 -8.80 17.96
C LEU A 163 -5.13 -9.46 18.69
N THR A 164 -5.72 -10.54 18.15
CA THR A 164 -6.88 -11.22 18.74
C THR A 164 -6.59 -12.64 19.21
N ALA A 165 -5.34 -13.08 19.14
CA ALA A 165 -4.93 -14.40 19.61
C ALA A 165 -5.18 -14.56 21.12
N PRO A 166 -5.39 -15.80 21.62
CA PRO A 166 -5.55 -16.05 23.05
C PRO A 166 -4.35 -15.62 23.92
N TYR A 167 -3.15 -15.48 23.35
CA TYR A 167 -1.94 -15.01 24.01
C TYR A 167 -1.67 -13.52 23.80
N ALA A 168 -2.52 -12.81 23.06
CA ALA A 168 -2.34 -11.39 22.79
C ALA A 168 -2.33 -10.60 24.11
N ASN A 169 -1.34 -9.74 24.27
CA ASN A 169 -1.20 -8.87 25.44
C ASN A 169 -0.87 -7.45 24.96
N PRO A 170 -1.81 -6.49 25.03
CA PRO A 170 -1.59 -5.11 24.60
C PRO A 170 -0.40 -4.43 25.29
N THR A 171 -0.08 -4.83 26.52
CA THR A 171 1.08 -4.32 27.28
C THR A 171 2.40 -4.54 26.54
N LEU A 172 2.48 -5.58 25.70
CA LEU A 172 3.66 -5.85 24.87
C LEU A 172 3.98 -4.65 23.97
N LEU A 173 2.97 -4.00 23.37
CA LEU A 173 3.17 -2.89 22.44
C LEU A 173 3.68 -1.64 23.17
N LEU A 174 3.24 -1.45 24.41
CA LEU A 174 3.75 -0.41 25.31
C LEU A 174 5.21 -0.68 25.68
N ILE A 175 5.51 -1.88 26.18
CA ILE A 175 6.88 -2.29 26.52
C ILE A 175 7.79 -2.11 25.30
N ASN A 176 7.35 -2.54 24.13
CA ASN A 176 8.10 -2.44 22.89
C ASN A 176 8.51 -0.98 22.58
N ALA A 177 7.59 -0.02 22.70
CA ALA A 177 7.84 1.41 22.49
C ALA A 177 8.70 2.03 23.60
N GLU A 178 8.39 1.77 24.88
CA GLU A 178 9.14 2.27 26.03
C GLU A 178 10.62 1.86 25.96
N LYS A 179 10.90 0.61 25.57
CA LYS A 179 12.27 0.09 25.51
C LYS A 179 13.11 0.77 24.41
N ILE A 180 12.51 1.34 23.36
CA ILE A 180 13.28 2.12 22.37
C ILE A 180 13.75 3.43 23.00
N TYR A 181 12.86 4.16 23.69
CA TYR A 181 13.22 5.42 24.35
C TYR A 181 14.10 5.22 25.59
N GLU A 182 14.01 4.06 26.24
CA GLU A 182 14.90 3.70 27.35
C GLU A 182 16.33 3.46 26.87
N ILE A 183 16.53 2.78 25.74
CA ILE A 183 17.87 2.46 25.23
C ILE A 183 18.51 3.62 24.45
N ALA A 184 17.72 4.39 23.69
CA ALA A 184 18.20 5.47 22.83
C ALA A 184 19.23 6.42 23.48
N PRO A 185 19.01 7.01 24.67
CA PRO A 185 19.96 7.95 25.27
C PRO A 185 21.28 7.30 25.72
N LEU A 186 21.36 5.96 25.71
CA LEU A 186 22.55 5.20 26.08
C LEU A 186 23.44 4.90 24.87
N LEU A 187 22.95 5.10 23.65
CA LEU A 187 23.64 4.79 22.41
C LEU A 187 24.33 6.05 21.86
N GLN A 188 25.60 5.93 21.45
CA GLN A 188 26.39 7.08 21.01
C GLN A 188 26.37 7.30 19.48
N TYR A 189 25.75 6.38 18.74
CA TYR A 189 25.79 6.34 17.27
C TYR A 189 24.44 6.58 16.60
N VAL A 190 23.36 6.72 17.37
CA VAL A 190 21.99 6.91 16.87
C VAL A 190 21.30 7.99 17.70
N GLU A 191 20.43 8.76 17.06
CA GLU A 191 19.59 9.76 17.70
C GLU A 191 18.15 9.59 17.21
N LEU A 192 17.19 9.52 18.15
CA LEU A 192 15.77 9.62 17.85
C LEU A 192 15.41 11.10 17.68
N ILE A 193 14.60 11.42 16.68
CA ILE A 193 14.15 12.78 16.40
C ILE A 193 12.62 12.78 16.33
N ASP A 194 12.00 13.39 17.34
CA ASP A 194 10.55 13.55 17.43
C ASP A 194 10.13 14.84 16.70
N HIS A 195 9.21 14.69 15.74
CA HIS A 195 8.60 15.79 14.99
C HIS A 195 7.17 16.00 15.47
N GLY A 196 6.85 17.20 15.94
CA GLY A 196 5.53 17.51 16.48
C GLY A 196 5.23 16.76 17.78
N ARG A 197 4.00 16.92 18.29
CA ARG A 197 3.48 16.17 19.45
C ARG A 197 1.97 16.34 19.56
N TYR A 198 1.29 15.39 20.18
CA TYR A 198 -0.10 15.56 20.56
C TYR A 198 -0.25 16.54 21.75
N PRO A 199 -1.27 17.41 21.81
CA PRO A 199 -2.28 17.70 20.78
C PRO A 199 -1.90 18.84 19.82
N ASP A 200 -0.67 19.35 19.91
CA ASP A 200 -0.24 20.59 19.24
C ASP A 200 -0.10 20.43 17.71
N ASP A 201 0.36 19.26 17.25
CA ASP A 201 0.54 18.92 15.83
C ASP A 201 -0.22 17.63 15.53
N PRO A 202 -1.18 17.62 14.58
CA PRO A 202 -1.90 16.39 14.23
C PRO A 202 -1.06 15.40 13.41
N ASN A 203 0.10 15.79 12.89
CA ASN A 203 0.94 14.97 12.01
C ASN A 203 2.31 14.72 12.63
N TYR A 204 2.33 14.42 13.93
CA TYR A 204 3.56 14.09 14.65
C TYR A 204 4.08 12.69 14.28
N TYR A 205 5.41 12.52 14.32
CA TYR A 205 6.10 11.27 14.01
C TYR A 205 7.54 11.29 14.51
N THR A 206 8.20 10.14 14.52
CA THR A 206 9.59 9.96 14.94
C THR A 206 10.44 9.44 13.78
N THR A 207 11.70 9.89 13.73
CA THR A 207 12.72 9.39 12.80
C THR A 207 14.00 9.06 13.56
N VAL A 208 15.00 8.59 12.81
CA VAL A 208 16.33 8.26 13.32
C VAL A 208 17.40 8.82 12.41
N ARG A 209 18.53 9.25 12.99
CA ARG A 209 19.77 9.51 12.26
C ARG A 209 20.95 8.85 12.95
N TYR A 210 22.04 8.64 12.20
CA TYR A 210 23.17 7.85 12.68
C TYR A 210 24.48 8.60 12.52
N ARG A 211 25.44 8.30 13.40
CA ARG A 211 26.84 8.65 13.17
C ARG A 211 27.49 7.56 12.35
N VAL A 212 28.09 7.90 11.22
CA VAL A 212 28.79 6.97 10.31
C VAL A 212 30.19 7.48 10.02
N ILE A 213 31.07 6.60 9.55
CA ILE A 213 32.33 7.03 8.92
C ILE A 213 32.10 7.00 7.41
N ASP A 214 32.16 8.16 6.75
CA ASP A 214 31.99 8.32 5.30
C ASP A 214 33.27 8.91 4.73
N HIS A 215 33.93 8.20 3.80
CA HIS A 215 35.23 8.59 3.23
C HIS A 215 36.32 8.95 4.26
N GLY A 216 36.27 8.35 5.46
CA GLY A 216 37.22 8.57 6.56
C GLY A 216 36.79 9.64 7.56
N ASP A 217 35.74 10.42 7.27
CA ASP A 217 35.19 11.43 8.17
C ASP A 217 34.02 10.87 8.97
N THR A 218 33.98 11.20 10.27
CA THR A 218 32.83 10.83 11.12
C THR A 218 31.75 11.91 11.02
N ILE A 219 30.60 11.57 10.43
CA ILE A 219 29.49 12.49 10.19
C ILE A 219 28.19 11.96 10.80
N TRP A 220 27.23 12.86 11.05
CA TRP A 220 25.83 12.47 11.23
C TRP A 220 25.16 12.36 9.85
N THR A 221 24.34 11.33 9.65
CA THR A 221 23.50 11.21 8.45
C THR A 221 22.39 12.26 8.50
N GLU A 222 21.78 12.49 7.33
CA GLU A 222 20.41 12.99 7.30
C GLU A 222 19.48 12.01 8.01
N GLU A 223 18.29 12.48 8.40
CA GLU A 223 17.25 11.62 8.95
C GLU A 223 16.85 10.54 7.94
N TYR A 224 16.71 9.32 8.42
CA TYR A 224 16.13 8.25 7.62
C TYR A 224 14.63 8.49 7.46
N PRO A 225 14.00 7.99 6.37
CA PRO A 225 12.56 8.06 6.21
C PRO A 225 11.85 7.49 7.43
N LYS A 226 10.76 8.13 7.88
CA LYS A 226 10.01 7.69 9.07
C LYS A 226 9.53 6.25 8.94
N GLU A 227 9.20 5.81 7.73
CA GLU A 227 8.75 4.46 7.42
C GLU A 227 9.83 3.44 7.80
N ILE A 228 11.11 3.78 7.62
CA ILE A 228 12.23 2.90 8.02
C ILE A 228 12.27 2.72 9.55
N TYR A 229 12.02 3.80 10.31
CA TYR A 229 11.93 3.73 11.77
C TYR A 229 10.76 2.85 12.21
N TYR A 230 9.54 3.13 11.72
CA TYR A 230 8.36 2.41 12.19
C TYR A 230 8.37 0.93 11.79
N TRP A 231 8.71 0.60 10.54
CA TRP A 231 8.66 -0.79 10.08
C TRP A 231 9.80 -1.65 10.58
N PHE A 232 11.01 -1.09 10.71
CA PHE A 232 12.21 -1.89 10.92
C PHE A 232 12.94 -1.60 12.23
N ILE A 233 12.37 -0.74 13.08
CA ILE A 233 12.76 -0.59 14.49
C ILE A 233 11.53 -0.79 15.39
N VAL A 234 10.42 -0.09 15.12
CA VAL A 234 9.24 -0.13 16.00
C VAL A 234 8.48 -1.44 15.87
N HIS A 235 8.21 -1.94 14.66
CA HIS A 235 7.35 -3.10 14.46
C HIS A 235 7.84 -4.33 15.27
N PRO A 236 6.97 -4.97 16.07
CA PRO A 236 7.38 -6.00 17.04
C PRO A 236 7.63 -7.38 16.42
N LYS A 237 7.13 -7.61 15.20
CA LYS A 237 7.37 -8.84 14.42
C LYS A 237 8.59 -8.71 13.51
N LEU A 238 9.47 -9.70 13.53
CA LEU A 238 10.74 -9.79 12.82
C LEU A 238 10.62 -10.69 11.59
N SER A 239 10.05 -11.89 11.77
CA SER A 239 9.94 -12.95 10.78
C SER A 239 8.71 -13.83 11.09
N ASP A 240 8.87 -15.15 11.19
CA ASP A 240 7.80 -16.13 11.36
C ASP A 240 7.39 -16.36 12.83
N GLU A 241 7.96 -15.63 13.79
CA GLU A 241 7.66 -15.75 15.20
C GLU A 241 6.28 -15.16 15.57
N LYS A 242 5.66 -15.71 16.61
CA LYS A 242 4.46 -15.12 17.23
C LYS A 242 4.81 -13.84 17.98
N VAL A 243 4.01 -12.80 17.85
CA VAL A 243 4.16 -11.59 18.68
C VAL A 243 3.53 -11.84 20.05
N LYS A 244 4.34 -12.26 21.03
CA LYS A 244 3.86 -12.60 22.38
C LYS A 244 4.95 -12.43 23.44
N MET A 245 4.53 -12.38 24.70
CA MET A 245 5.41 -12.34 25.88
C MET A 245 5.05 -13.39 26.94
N THR A 246 4.09 -14.26 26.65
CA THR A 246 3.66 -15.33 27.55
C THR A 246 3.74 -16.67 26.86
N ASP A 247 4.24 -17.67 27.58
CA ASP A 247 4.29 -19.04 27.09
C ASP A 247 2.92 -19.74 27.26
N SER A 248 2.57 -20.58 26.30
CA SER A 248 1.44 -21.50 26.35
C SER A 248 1.91 -22.93 26.59
N ASP A 249 1.02 -23.77 27.12
CA ASP A 249 1.24 -25.21 27.22
C ASP A 249 1.45 -25.80 25.82
N GLY A 250 2.60 -26.43 25.60
CA GLY A 250 2.99 -26.99 24.30
C GLY A 250 3.96 -26.14 23.48
N ASP A 251 4.30 -24.92 23.90
CA ASP A 251 5.39 -24.16 23.26
C ASP A 251 6.69 -24.95 23.35
N SER A 252 7.28 -25.34 22.22
CA SER A 252 8.56 -26.06 22.17
C SER A 252 9.63 -25.31 21.38
N ARG A 253 9.21 -24.50 20.40
CA ARG A 253 10.07 -23.72 19.50
C ARG A 253 9.90 -22.20 19.66
N GLN A 254 8.94 -21.76 20.46
CA GLN A 254 8.58 -20.34 20.60
C GLN A 254 8.43 -19.91 22.06
N ARG A 255 9.45 -20.19 22.89
CA ARG A 255 9.46 -19.76 24.29
C ARG A 255 9.91 -18.31 24.43
N THR A 256 9.19 -17.57 25.27
CA THR A 256 9.42 -16.16 25.64
C THR A 256 9.96 -16.02 27.05
N TYR A 257 9.73 -17.04 27.90
CA TYR A 257 10.08 -17.04 29.32
C TYR A 257 9.41 -15.91 30.13
N GLY A 258 8.26 -15.43 29.66
CA GLY A 258 7.49 -14.37 30.32
C GLY A 258 7.87 -12.95 29.92
N TYR A 259 8.71 -12.80 28.88
CA TYR A 259 9.23 -11.51 28.43
C TYR A 259 9.10 -11.36 26.91
N PHE A 260 8.83 -10.16 26.45
CA PHE A 260 8.97 -9.80 25.04
C PHE A 260 10.46 -9.81 24.63
N TRP A 261 10.77 -10.10 23.36
CA TRP A 261 12.16 -10.29 22.94
C TRP A 261 13.04 -9.06 23.16
N ARG A 262 12.50 -7.85 22.97
CA ARG A 262 13.30 -6.62 23.12
C ARG A 262 13.78 -6.42 24.54
N GLU A 263 12.87 -6.52 25.51
CA GLU A 263 13.25 -6.42 26.93
C GLU A 263 14.13 -7.58 27.37
N TYR A 264 13.86 -8.80 26.86
CA TYR A 264 14.63 -9.98 27.22
C TYR A 264 16.08 -9.86 26.76
N LEU A 265 16.30 -9.49 25.51
CA LEU A 265 17.64 -9.36 24.93
C LEU A 265 18.39 -8.16 25.52
N LEU A 266 17.75 -6.98 25.62
CA LEU A 266 18.42 -5.78 26.15
C LEU A 266 18.91 -5.97 27.58
N PHE A 267 18.08 -6.55 28.46
CA PHE A 267 18.30 -6.48 29.91
C PHE A 267 18.53 -7.82 30.59
N ASN A 268 18.34 -8.95 29.89
CA ASN A 268 18.48 -10.29 30.46
C ASN A 268 17.71 -10.48 31.79
N PRO A 269 16.41 -10.13 31.85
CA PRO A 269 15.68 -9.92 33.10
C PRO A 269 15.34 -11.22 33.86
N SER A 270 15.41 -12.38 33.18
CA SER A 270 14.98 -13.65 33.77
C SER A 270 16.03 -14.21 34.72
N SER A 271 15.71 -14.32 36.01
CA SER A 271 16.58 -14.96 36.99
C SER A 271 16.66 -16.49 36.84
N THR A 272 15.70 -17.12 36.17
CA THR A 272 15.61 -18.57 36.01
C THR A 272 16.01 -19.05 34.63
N ARG A 273 15.88 -18.18 33.61
CA ARG A 273 16.26 -18.43 32.23
C ARG A 273 17.07 -17.26 31.67
N PRO A 274 18.20 -16.85 32.28
CA PRO A 274 19.05 -15.83 31.69
C PRO A 274 19.79 -16.41 30.47
N TYR A 275 19.95 -15.63 29.40
CA TYR A 275 20.77 -16.04 28.26
C TYR A 275 22.27 -15.84 28.53
N THR A 276 22.64 -15.12 29.59
CA THR A 276 24.04 -15.00 30.02
C THR A 276 24.13 -14.80 31.53
N THR A 277 25.19 -15.31 32.15
CA THR A 277 25.57 -14.96 33.54
C THR A 277 26.69 -13.92 33.57
N ASP A 278 27.31 -13.63 32.44
CA ASP A 278 28.31 -12.58 32.28
C ASP A 278 27.62 -11.26 31.94
N SER A 279 27.63 -10.33 32.90
CA SER A 279 27.06 -8.99 32.72
C SER A 279 27.68 -8.21 31.55
N SER A 280 28.91 -8.53 31.14
CA SER A 280 29.57 -7.88 30.00
C SER A 280 29.00 -8.32 28.65
N LEU A 281 28.23 -9.42 28.61
CA LEU A 281 27.54 -9.93 27.42
C LEU A 281 26.05 -9.56 27.40
N VAL A 282 25.56 -8.81 28.39
CA VAL A 282 24.19 -8.26 28.33
C VAL A 282 24.16 -7.21 27.21
N LEU A 283 23.23 -7.36 26.26
CA LEU A 283 23.22 -6.58 25.02
C LEU A 283 23.26 -5.07 25.26
N ALA A 284 22.45 -4.54 26.20
CA ALA A 284 22.46 -3.10 26.51
C ALA A 284 23.83 -2.59 27.02
N ASN A 285 24.65 -3.43 27.65
CA ASN A 285 26.01 -3.05 28.07
C ASN A 285 26.97 -3.02 26.89
N VAL A 286 26.84 -3.99 25.99
CA VAL A 286 27.66 -4.10 24.77
C VAL A 286 27.37 -2.95 23.81
N LEU A 287 26.10 -2.56 23.65
CA LEU A 287 25.66 -1.50 22.75
C LEU A 287 26.10 -0.08 23.15
N ARG A 288 26.56 0.13 24.39
CA ARG A 288 27.11 1.42 24.84
C ARG A 288 28.53 1.69 24.33
N ILE A 289 29.22 0.66 23.86
CA ILE A 289 30.61 0.72 23.40
C ILE A 289 30.77 1.46 22.05
N PRO A 290 30.03 1.11 20.98
CA PRO A 290 30.24 1.70 19.66
C PRO A 290 29.92 3.20 19.65
N LYS A 291 30.72 3.95 18.89
CA LYS A 291 30.56 5.40 18.72
C LYS A 291 29.97 5.81 17.38
N TYR A 292 29.89 4.87 16.43
CA TYR A 292 29.35 5.07 15.09
C TYR A 292 28.69 3.75 14.64
N LEU A 293 27.79 3.83 13.66
CA LEU A 293 27.06 2.70 13.13
C LEU A 293 27.98 1.78 12.33
N TRP A 294 28.63 2.31 11.29
CA TRP A 294 29.56 1.58 10.43
C TRP A 294 30.40 2.52 9.55
N THR A 295 31.30 1.95 8.75
CA THR A 295 32.30 2.67 7.94
C THR A 295 31.90 2.94 6.49
N ARG A 296 30.65 2.67 6.09
CA ARG A 296 30.18 2.76 4.69
C ARG A 296 31.13 2.07 3.70
N ALA A 297 31.67 0.93 4.12
CA ALA A 297 32.58 0.13 3.34
C ALA A 297 32.38 -1.34 3.69
N ASP A 298 32.38 -2.20 2.66
CA ASP A 298 32.34 -3.65 2.78
C ASP A 298 33.37 -4.12 3.81
N SER A 299 32.89 -4.85 4.81
CA SER A 299 33.72 -5.30 5.92
C SER A 299 33.39 -6.73 6.28
N SER A 300 34.42 -7.51 6.60
CA SER A 300 34.27 -8.86 7.14
C SER A 300 35.19 -9.02 8.35
N PHE A 301 34.64 -9.50 9.45
CA PHE A 301 35.31 -9.56 10.74
C PHE A 301 35.33 -10.99 11.28
N PRO A 302 36.47 -11.46 11.82
CA PRO A 302 36.54 -12.78 12.44
C PRO A 302 35.73 -12.80 13.76
N PRO A 303 35.22 -13.98 14.16
CA PRO A 303 34.46 -14.13 15.38
C PRO A 303 35.33 -14.05 16.65
N GLY A 304 34.68 -13.97 17.80
CA GLY A 304 35.32 -14.14 19.10
C GLY A 304 36.15 -12.94 19.58
N ARG A 305 36.23 -11.85 18.80
CA ARG A 305 36.97 -10.63 19.17
C ARG A 305 36.42 -9.97 20.44
N PRO A 306 37.25 -9.24 21.21
CA PRO A 306 36.73 -8.35 22.27
C PRO A 306 35.91 -7.21 21.66
N PHE A 307 35.01 -6.62 22.43
CA PHE A 307 34.31 -5.40 22.04
C PHE A 307 35.19 -4.18 22.35
N THR A 308 35.40 -3.31 21.37
CA THR A 308 36.24 -2.11 21.51
C THR A 308 35.51 -0.86 21.02
N PRO A 309 35.86 0.34 21.51
CA PRO A 309 35.25 1.59 21.03
C PRO A 309 35.54 1.93 19.56
N ASN A 310 36.43 1.17 18.91
CA ASN A 310 36.76 1.33 17.49
C ASN A 310 35.89 0.43 16.61
N ASP A 311 35.05 -0.43 17.19
CA ASP A 311 34.11 -1.26 16.44
C ASP A 311 32.83 -0.46 16.17
N GLY A 312 32.29 -0.56 14.96
CA GLY A 312 30.98 0.02 14.61
C GLY A 312 29.83 -0.77 15.26
N ALA A 313 28.67 -0.16 15.43
CA ALA A 313 27.51 -0.81 16.04
C ALA A 313 27.07 -2.10 15.32
N LEU A 314 27.11 -2.14 13.99
CA LEU A 314 26.83 -3.37 13.23
C LEU A 314 27.84 -4.48 13.57
N ASP A 315 29.13 -4.15 13.62
CA ASP A 315 30.15 -5.14 13.99
C ASP A 315 29.97 -5.65 15.43
N VAL A 316 29.68 -4.74 16.35
CA VAL A 316 29.41 -5.07 17.75
C VAL A 316 28.21 -6.00 17.90
N VAL A 317 27.11 -5.73 17.19
CA VAL A 317 25.92 -6.59 17.18
C VAL A 317 26.23 -7.97 16.58
N GLY A 318 26.90 -8.01 15.43
CA GLY A 318 27.24 -9.29 14.79
C GLY A 318 28.19 -10.15 15.63
N ASN A 319 29.23 -9.55 16.22
CA ASN A 319 30.15 -10.23 17.13
C ASN A 319 29.44 -10.67 18.43
N TRP A 320 28.43 -9.94 18.91
CA TRP A 320 27.58 -10.38 20.02
C TRP A 320 26.78 -11.63 19.65
N VAL A 321 26.11 -11.65 18.49
CA VAL A 321 25.37 -12.84 18.01
C VAL A 321 26.30 -14.04 17.88
N SER A 322 27.49 -13.84 17.30
CA SER A 322 28.52 -14.88 17.18
C SER A 322 28.90 -15.49 18.54
N LYS A 323 29.05 -14.66 19.59
CA LYS A 323 29.33 -15.12 20.96
C LYS A 323 28.14 -15.79 21.63
N ILE A 324 26.91 -15.37 21.33
CA ILE A 324 25.69 -15.94 21.91
C ILE A 324 25.33 -17.27 21.26
N LEU A 325 25.64 -17.48 19.97
CA LEU A 325 25.36 -18.73 19.24
C LEU A 325 26.63 -19.47 18.79
N PRO A 326 27.48 -19.94 19.74
CA PRO A 326 28.74 -20.58 19.40
C PRO A 326 28.60 -22.00 18.84
N TYR A 327 27.40 -22.61 18.91
CA TYR A 327 27.19 -24.00 18.52
C TYR A 327 26.24 -24.14 17.33
N GLY A 328 26.48 -25.17 16.52
CA GLY A 328 25.53 -25.62 15.51
C GLY A 328 24.22 -26.07 16.12
N ALA A 329 23.14 -25.96 15.36
CA ALA A 329 21.81 -26.09 15.91
C ALA A 329 21.45 -27.49 16.42
N ALA A 330 20.63 -27.51 17.47
CA ALA A 330 20.04 -28.70 18.05
C ALA A 330 18.50 -28.65 18.08
N ALA A 331 17.87 -29.80 18.30
CA ALA A 331 16.43 -29.87 18.51
C ALA A 331 16.06 -29.52 19.97
N PRO A 332 14.95 -28.80 20.22
CA PRO A 332 14.06 -28.18 19.24
C PRO A 332 14.73 -26.97 18.57
N ARG A 333 14.41 -26.71 17.30
CA ARG A 333 14.91 -25.56 16.52
C ARG A 333 14.10 -24.30 16.87
N PRO A 334 14.60 -23.38 17.70
CA PRO A 334 13.79 -22.25 18.18
C PRO A 334 13.60 -21.20 17.08
N ILE A 335 12.53 -20.42 17.21
CA ILE A 335 12.18 -19.29 16.32
C ILE A 335 12.14 -17.98 17.15
N GLN A 336 11.67 -18.05 18.40
CA GLN A 336 11.62 -16.86 19.27
C GLN A 336 13.05 -16.41 19.65
N PRO A 337 13.40 -15.12 19.47
CA PRO A 337 14.74 -14.63 19.79
C PRO A 337 15.17 -14.90 21.24
N ASN A 338 14.22 -14.88 22.19
CA ASN A 338 14.48 -15.21 23.60
C ASN A 338 15.03 -16.63 23.74
N GLN A 339 14.33 -17.59 23.13
CA GLN A 339 14.70 -19.01 23.19
C GLN A 339 15.99 -19.27 22.43
N ILE A 340 16.19 -18.61 21.28
CA ILE A 340 17.42 -18.70 20.49
C ILE A 340 18.62 -18.24 21.32
N ALA A 341 18.54 -17.06 21.94
CA ALA A 341 19.61 -16.54 22.78
C ALA A 341 19.91 -17.45 23.97
N TYR A 342 18.87 -17.96 24.63
CA TYR A 342 19.02 -18.89 25.77
C TYR A 342 19.59 -20.25 25.38
N SER A 343 19.31 -20.74 24.17
CA SER A 343 19.72 -22.09 23.75
C SER A 343 21.17 -22.17 23.28
N HIS A 344 21.78 -21.04 22.93
CA HIS A 344 23.18 -20.93 22.48
C HIS A 344 23.53 -21.76 21.23
N HIS A 345 22.55 -22.13 20.43
CA HIS A 345 22.75 -22.97 19.25
C HIS A 345 21.87 -22.53 18.08
N GLY A 346 22.42 -22.51 16.87
CA GLY A 346 21.71 -22.01 15.69
C GLY A 346 22.42 -22.28 14.36
N TYR A 347 21.63 -22.33 13.28
CA TYR A 347 22.12 -22.19 11.91
C TYR A 347 21.56 -20.90 11.32
N CYS A 348 21.60 -20.73 9.99
CA CYS A 348 21.21 -19.48 9.32
C CYS A 348 19.85 -18.93 9.79
N GLY A 349 18.82 -19.78 9.98
CA GLY A 349 17.52 -19.35 10.50
C GLY A 349 17.60 -18.70 11.90
N GLU A 350 18.11 -19.42 12.90
CA GLU A 350 18.24 -18.86 14.26
C GLU A 350 19.20 -17.68 14.33
N VAL A 351 20.25 -17.70 13.50
CA VAL A 351 21.20 -16.59 13.42
C VAL A 351 20.53 -15.35 12.84
N GLN A 352 19.74 -15.48 11.78
CA GLN A 352 18.97 -14.39 11.17
C GLN A 352 17.99 -13.79 12.17
N ASP A 353 17.18 -14.63 12.83
CA ASP A 353 16.17 -14.17 13.79
C ASP A 353 16.81 -13.41 14.96
N LEU A 354 17.90 -13.93 15.52
CA LEU A 354 18.61 -13.27 16.61
C LEU A 354 19.34 -12.00 16.16
N LEU A 355 19.93 -12.01 14.97
CA LEU A 355 20.63 -10.85 14.41
C LEU A 355 19.67 -9.71 14.09
N CYS A 356 18.50 -10.02 13.51
CA CYS A 356 17.44 -9.04 13.28
C CYS A 356 16.96 -8.45 14.61
N ALA A 357 16.63 -9.29 15.59
CA ALA A 357 16.18 -8.86 16.92
C ALA A 357 17.23 -7.97 17.62
N ALA A 358 18.50 -8.38 17.62
CA ALA A 358 19.59 -7.64 18.24
C ALA A 358 19.84 -6.30 17.53
N SER A 359 19.71 -6.26 16.20
CA SER A 359 19.81 -5.02 15.41
C SER A 359 18.68 -4.06 15.77
N ARG A 360 17.43 -4.52 15.85
CA ARG A 360 16.30 -3.66 16.26
C ARG A 360 16.41 -3.20 17.72
N CYS A 361 16.93 -4.03 18.63
CA CYS A 361 17.29 -3.62 20.00
C CYS A 361 18.36 -2.51 20.01
N ALA A 362 19.28 -2.54 19.04
CA ALA A 362 20.31 -1.53 18.82
C ALA A 362 19.79 -0.27 18.09
N LEU A 363 18.49 -0.18 17.84
CA LEU A 363 17.88 0.86 17.01
C LEU A 363 18.50 0.93 15.61
N ILE A 364 18.92 -0.20 15.08
CA ILE A 364 19.40 -0.34 13.70
C ILE A 364 18.22 -0.90 12.89
N PRO A 365 17.79 -0.24 11.79
CA PRO A 365 16.70 -0.74 10.98
C PRO A 365 17.15 -2.03 10.28
N GLY A 366 16.65 -3.15 10.78
CA GLY A 366 17.03 -4.49 10.35
C GLY A 366 15.85 -5.26 9.78
N ILE A 367 16.09 -5.99 8.68
CA ILE A 367 15.10 -6.81 8.00
C ILE A 367 15.64 -8.22 7.75
N SER A 368 14.73 -9.20 7.69
CA SER A 368 15.05 -10.60 7.45
C SER A 368 14.83 -10.94 5.97
N THR A 369 15.90 -11.36 5.29
CA THR A 369 15.91 -11.69 3.85
C THR A 369 15.92 -13.20 3.62
N MET A 370 15.13 -13.66 2.65
CA MET A 370 14.78 -15.06 2.45
C MET A 370 15.18 -15.55 1.06
N ASP A 371 15.86 -16.69 0.99
CA ASP A 371 16.17 -17.45 -0.23
C ASP A 371 15.75 -18.93 -0.05
N PRO A 372 14.43 -19.19 -0.01
CA PRO A 372 13.89 -20.41 0.59
C PRO A 372 14.16 -21.69 -0.21
N ALA A 373 14.14 -21.63 -1.55
CA ALA A 373 14.38 -22.82 -2.38
C ALA A 373 15.87 -23.22 -2.45
N GLU A 374 16.75 -22.25 -2.20
CA GLU A 374 18.20 -22.41 -2.15
C GLU A 374 18.74 -22.59 -0.71
N ASP A 375 17.84 -22.77 0.26
CA ASP A 375 18.12 -23.00 1.68
C ASP A 375 19.11 -22.00 2.28
N HIS A 376 18.81 -20.71 2.13
CA HIS A 376 19.58 -19.66 2.76
C HIS A 376 18.73 -18.49 3.23
N VAL A 377 19.25 -17.79 4.22
CA VAL A 377 18.65 -16.61 4.82
C VAL A 377 19.76 -15.72 5.40
N TRP A 378 19.53 -14.41 5.43
CA TRP A 378 20.45 -13.41 6.01
C TRP A 378 19.66 -12.17 6.43
N ASN A 379 20.33 -11.12 6.90
CA ASN A 379 19.69 -9.85 7.20
C ASN A 379 20.17 -8.75 6.27
N GLU A 380 19.38 -7.70 6.18
CA GLU A 380 19.83 -6.43 5.63
C GLU A 380 19.66 -5.34 6.68
N PHE A 381 20.47 -4.28 6.57
CA PHE A 381 20.31 -3.05 7.33
C PHE A 381 20.16 -1.86 6.39
N TYR A 382 19.52 -0.80 6.84
CA TYR A 382 19.31 0.39 6.01
C TYR A 382 20.38 1.47 6.24
N ASP A 383 21.04 1.89 5.16
CA ASP A 383 21.78 3.17 5.06
C ASP A 383 21.77 3.65 3.62
N ARG A 384 20.91 4.65 3.30
CA ARG A 384 20.54 5.11 1.94
C ARG A 384 19.79 4.06 1.10
N GLN A 385 20.14 2.80 1.25
CA GLN A 385 19.51 1.62 0.66
C GLN A 385 19.65 0.44 1.63
N TRP A 386 19.03 -0.69 1.31
CA TRP A 386 19.26 -1.94 2.04
C TRP A 386 20.62 -2.52 1.69
N GLU A 387 21.39 -2.87 2.72
CA GLU A 387 22.75 -3.36 2.63
C GLU A 387 22.86 -4.75 3.28
N TYR A 388 23.62 -5.65 2.66
CA TYR A 388 23.78 -7.03 3.11
C TYR A 388 24.42 -7.13 4.50
N TYR A 389 23.89 -8.01 5.37
CA TYR A 389 24.38 -8.23 6.72
C TYR A 389 24.18 -9.68 7.20
N GLN A 390 25.29 -10.35 7.52
CA GLN A 390 25.26 -11.74 7.92
C GLN A 390 26.25 -12.04 9.04
N VAL A 391 25.85 -12.95 9.93
CA VAL A 391 26.75 -13.68 10.82
C VAL A 391 26.79 -15.13 10.36
N ASP A 392 27.99 -15.69 10.23
CA ASP A 392 28.16 -17.09 9.83
C ASP A 392 27.78 -18.06 10.97
N ARG A 393 27.40 -19.28 10.59
CA ARG A 393 26.91 -20.31 11.52
C ARG A 393 27.99 -20.69 12.55
N GLU A 394 27.56 -21.24 13.69
CA GLU A 394 28.43 -21.84 14.71
C GLU A 394 29.47 -20.87 15.30
N GLY A 395 29.03 -19.67 15.68
CA GLY A 395 29.91 -18.60 16.17
C GLY A 395 30.86 -18.10 15.09
N GLY A 396 30.38 -18.01 13.84
CA GLY A 396 31.14 -17.56 12.70
C GLY A 396 31.31 -16.04 12.63
N GLY A 397 32.04 -15.58 11.62
CA GLY A 397 32.37 -14.16 11.41
C GLY A 397 31.17 -13.30 11.01
N THR A 398 31.38 -11.99 10.97
CA THR A 398 30.35 -11.00 10.61
C THR A 398 30.72 -10.31 9.31
N SER A 399 29.79 -10.23 8.36
CA SER A 399 29.97 -9.55 7.07
C SER A 399 28.93 -8.43 6.92
N ILE A 400 29.36 -7.22 6.55
CA ILE A 400 28.56 -5.98 6.50
C ILE A 400 28.81 -5.27 5.17
N GLY A 401 27.74 -4.93 4.44
CA GLY A 401 27.77 -4.29 3.12
C GLY A 401 28.40 -5.16 2.03
N TYR A 402 28.75 -6.40 2.34
CA TYR A 402 29.64 -7.23 1.55
C TYR A 402 28.99 -7.75 0.27
N ASP A 403 29.50 -7.32 -0.90
CA ASP A 403 28.97 -7.71 -2.21
C ASP A 403 29.04 -9.24 -2.47
N GLY A 404 30.02 -9.92 -1.87
CA GLY A 404 30.13 -11.39 -1.96
C GLY A 404 29.06 -12.16 -1.17
N GLY A 405 28.14 -11.46 -0.50
CA GLY A 405 26.90 -12.03 0.02
C GLY A 405 25.94 -12.50 -1.07
N ARG A 406 26.11 -12.01 -2.30
CA ARG A 406 25.36 -12.42 -3.49
C ARG A 406 25.71 -13.85 -3.90
N GLN A 407 24.91 -14.80 -3.42
CA GLN A 407 25.10 -16.24 -3.64
C GLN A 407 24.90 -16.69 -5.10
N ASP A 408 24.39 -15.80 -5.96
CA ASP A 408 24.08 -16.11 -7.35
C ASP A 408 25.35 -16.18 -8.23
N VAL A 409 25.38 -17.12 -9.17
CA VAL A 409 26.48 -17.31 -10.12
C VAL A 409 26.77 -16.08 -10.98
N ASP A 410 25.78 -15.22 -11.25
CA ASP A 410 25.97 -13.98 -12.00
C ASP A 410 26.83 -12.96 -11.25
N PHE A 411 26.97 -13.11 -9.94
CA PHE A 411 27.75 -12.24 -9.05
C PHE A 411 28.94 -12.97 -8.41
N GLY A 412 29.34 -14.13 -8.96
CA GLY A 412 30.48 -14.90 -8.47
C GLY A 412 30.17 -15.87 -7.33
N GLY A 413 28.89 -16.01 -6.96
CA GLY A 413 28.39 -17.03 -6.05
C GLY A 413 28.29 -18.42 -6.69
N GLY A 414 27.70 -19.36 -5.94
CA GLY A 414 27.63 -20.79 -6.31
C GLY A 414 26.23 -21.31 -6.65
N LYS A 415 25.20 -20.45 -6.61
CA LYS A 415 23.79 -20.86 -6.76
C LYS A 415 23.16 -20.19 -7.99
N ASN A 416 22.17 -20.83 -8.61
CA ASN A 416 21.23 -20.12 -9.47
C ASN A 416 20.04 -19.77 -8.58
N VAL A 417 19.94 -18.52 -8.15
CA VAL A 417 18.91 -18.09 -7.21
C VAL A 417 17.54 -18.07 -7.89
N SER A 418 16.50 -18.44 -7.17
CA SER A 418 15.14 -18.45 -7.68
C SER A 418 14.37 -17.17 -7.40
N MET A 419 13.99 -16.90 -6.16
CA MET A 419 13.36 -15.66 -5.74
C MET A 419 13.86 -15.32 -4.35
N ILE A 420 14.21 -14.05 -4.15
CA ILE A 420 14.64 -13.53 -2.86
C ILE A 420 13.65 -12.44 -2.45
N TRP A 421 13.26 -12.47 -1.18
CA TRP A 421 12.31 -11.50 -0.66
C TRP A 421 12.61 -11.15 0.80
N ASN A 422 12.18 -9.97 1.19
CA ASN A 422 12.32 -9.39 2.51
C ASN A 422 11.03 -9.55 3.32
N TYR A 423 11.15 -9.91 4.60
CA TYR A 423 10.04 -10.10 5.52
C TYR A 423 9.63 -8.78 6.17
N TRP A 424 8.49 -8.24 5.77
CA TRP A 424 7.89 -7.12 6.49
C TRP A 424 7.15 -7.60 7.72
N GLY A 425 7.09 -6.76 8.75
CA GLY A 425 6.43 -7.11 10.01
C GLY A 425 4.94 -7.40 9.86
N ASP A 426 4.31 -6.86 8.83
CA ASP A 426 2.95 -7.17 8.40
C ASP A 426 2.94 -8.30 7.35
N GLY A 427 3.92 -9.21 7.35
CA GLY A 427 3.99 -10.38 6.46
C GLY A 427 3.93 -10.12 4.96
N TYR A 428 4.01 -8.86 4.51
CA TYR A 428 4.29 -8.54 3.13
C TYR A 428 5.68 -9.07 2.77
N MET A 429 5.78 -9.71 1.61
CA MET A 429 7.03 -10.26 1.10
C MET A 429 7.48 -9.37 -0.04
N GLU A 430 8.37 -8.46 0.28
CA GLU A 430 8.95 -7.53 -0.68
C GLU A 430 9.97 -8.27 -1.54
N ASP A 431 9.73 -8.33 -2.85
CA ASP A 431 10.67 -8.95 -3.79
C ASP A 431 11.94 -8.09 -3.91
N VAL A 432 13.09 -8.68 -3.63
CA VAL A 432 14.42 -8.05 -3.75
C VAL A 432 15.36 -8.86 -4.65
N THR A 433 14.79 -9.75 -5.48
CA THR A 433 15.57 -10.69 -6.30
C THR A 433 16.56 -9.97 -7.24
N ASN A 434 16.19 -8.79 -7.72
CA ASN A 434 17.01 -7.96 -8.61
C ASN A 434 18.30 -7.43 -7.95
N GLU A 435 18.35 -7.38 -6.63
CA GLU A 435 19.55 -6.97 -5.89
C GLU A 435 20.61 -8.09 -5.81
N TYR A 436 20.21 -9.33 -6.12
CA TYR A 436 21.01 -10.53 -5.88
C TYR A 436 21.17 -11.44 -7.10
N SER A 437 20.34 -11.30 -8.14
CA SER A 437 20.38 -12.13 -9.35
C SER A 437 20.00 -11.32 -10.59
N ARG A 438 20.35 -11.82 -11.78
CA ARG A 438 19.73 -11.30 -13.00
C ARG A 438 18.32 -11.85 -13.12
N VAL A 439 17.38 -10.98 -13.50
CA VAL A 439 15.96 -11.30 -13.33
C VAL A 439 15.19 -11.40 -14.64
N CYS A 440 14.16 -12.23 -14.62
CA CYS A 440 13.04 -12.26 -15.54
C CYS A 440 11.75 -11.85 -14.80
N THR A 441 10.65 -11.73 -15.54
CA THR A 441 9.33 -11.41 -14.98
C THR A 441 8.37 -12.57 -15.20
N LEU A 442 7.64 -12.97 -14.16
CA LEU A 442 6.51 -13.89 -14.26
C LEU A 442 5.20 -13.12 -14.09
N VAL A 443 4.25 -13.31 -15.00
CA VAL A 443 2.91 -12.71 -14.95
C VAL A 443 1.86 -13.80 -14.92
N VAL A 444 1.00 -13.80 -13.91
CA VAL A 444 -0.10 -14.75 -13.78
C VAL A 444 -1.42 -14.00 -13.82
N ASN A 445 -2.26 -14.30 -14.82
CA ASN A 445 -3.62 -13.78 -14.91
C ASN A 445 -4.60 -14.89 -14.53
N VAL A 446 -5.46 -14.64 -13.55
CA VAL A 446 -6.46 -15.57 -13.03
C VAL A 446 -7.84 -15.05 -13.36
N ARG A 447 -8.62 -15.91 -14.02
CA ARG A 447 -10.03 -15.67 -14.33
C ARG A 447 -10.89 -16.81 -13.81
N ASP A 448 -12.18 -16.54 -13.62
CA ASP A 448 -13.18 -17.56 -13.35
C ASP A 448 -13.67 -18.22 -14.65
N GLU A 449 -14.62 -19.16 -14.58
CA GLU A 449 -15.11 -19.87 -15.78
C GLU A 449 -15.90 -18.99 -16.76
N LEU A 450 -16.35 -17.81 -16.33
CA LEU A 450 -17.06 -16.83 -17.14
C LEU A 450 -16.14 -15.74 -17.71
N GLY A 451 -14.86 -15.77 -17.34
CA GLY A 451 -13.84 -14.84 -17.80
C GLY A 451 -13.69 -13.59 -16.92
N PHE A 452 -14.37 -13.51 -15.77
CA PHE A 452 -14.19 -12.40 -14.83
C PHE A 452 -12.85 -12.53 -14.10
N PRO A 453 -12.16 -11.41 -13.80
CA PRO A 453 -10.93 -11.44 -13.02
C PRO A 453 -11.20 -11.94 -11.59
N VAL A 454 -10.29 -12.76 -11.07
CA VAL A 454 -10.37 -13.27 -9.69
C VAL A 454 -9.39 -12.46 -8.83
N ASP A 455 -9.90 -11.54 -8.01
CA ASP A 455 -9.08 -10.75 -7.07
C ASP A 455 -8.70 -11.56 -5.81
N GLY A 456 -7.55 -11.25 -5.23
CA GLY A 456 -7.04 -11.89 -4.01
C GLY A 456 -6.80 -13.41 -4.11
N ALA A 457 -6.62 -13.95 -5.31
CA ALA A 457 -6.18 -15.33 -5.51
C ALA A 457 -4.70 -15.46 -5.13
N LEU A 458 -4.37 -16.39 -4.24
CA LEU A 458 -3.01 -16.74 -3.86
C LEU A 458 -2.33 -17.45 -5.03
N ILE A 459 -1.23 -16.89 -5.50
CA ILE A 459 -0.33 -17.50 -6.47
C ILE A 459 0.92 -17.97 -5.74
N LEU A 460 1.11 -19.29 -5.68
CA LEU A 460 2.33 -19.91 -5.19
C LEU A 460 3.27 -20.15 -6.37
N VAL A 461 4.53 -19.77 -6.21
CA VAL A 461 5.61 -20.01 -7.17
C VAL A 461 6.57 -21.05 -6.60
N ALA A 462 6.84 -22.09 -7.37
CA ALA A 462 7.71 -23.20 -7.00
C ALA A 462 8.83 -23.37 -8.03
N THR A 463 9.95 -23.93 -7.59
CA THR A 463 11.12 -24.28 -8.40
C THR A 463 11.76 -25.55 -7.86
N GLU A 464 12.71 -26.15 -8.57
CA GLU A 464 13.47 -27.30 -8.10
C GLU A 464 14.24 -26.99 -6.80
N GLY A 465 14.21 -27.91 -5.84
CA GLY A 465 14.94 -27.73 -4.57
C GLY A 465 16.46 -27.85 -4.76
N PHE A 466 17.23 -27.07 -4.00
CA PHE A 466 18.70 -27.02 -4.14
C PHE A 466 19.41 -28.34 -3.84
N TYR A 467 19.04 -29.05 -2.76
CA TYR A 467 19.67 -30.35 -2.42
C TYR A 467 19.07 -31.54 -3.16
N ASP A 468 17.85 -31.39 -3.69
CA ASP A 468 17.12 -32.47 -4.36
C ASP A 468 16.28 -31.88 -5.50
N THR A 469 16.91 -31.82 -6.67
CA THR A 469 16.31 -31.26 -7.88
C THR A 469 15.16 -32.10 -8.44
N THR A 470 14.85 -33.25 -7.85
CA THR A 470 13.67 -34.06 -8.20
C THR A 470 12.41 -33.62 -7.45
N THR A 471 12.57 -32.76 -6.45
CA THR A 471 11.49 -32.16 -5.66
C THR A 471 11.33 -30.68 -5.98
N LEU A 472 10.13 -30.16 -5.74
CA LEU A 472 9.84 -28.74 -5.88
C LEU A 472 9.67 -28.11 -4.50
N ASP A 473 10.34 -26.98 -4.28
CA ASP A 473 10.20 -26.13 -3.09
C ASP A 473 9.45 -24.84 -3.50
N ILE A 474 8.63 -24.29 -2.60
CA ILE A 474 8.02 -22.96 -2.82
C ILE A 474 9.13 -21.93 -2.65
N THR A 475 9.23 -21.03 -3.63
CA THR A 475 10.24 -19.97 -3.65
C THR A 475 9.64 -18.60 -3.30
N GLY A 476 8.38 -18.37 -3.66
CA GLY A 476 7.68 -17.14 -3.33
C GLY A 476 6.17 -17.27 -3.54
N CYS A 477 5.43 -16.26 -3.09
CA CYS A 477 4.01 -16.15 -3.38
C CYS A 477 3.53 -14.69 -3.37
N SER A 478 2.39 -14.46 -4.02
CA SER A 478 1.73 -13.16 -4.05
C SER A 478 0.25 -13.37 -4.35
N PHE A 479 -0.52 -12.28 -4.36
CA PHE A 479 -1.97 -12.31 -4.52
C PHE A 479 -2.37 -11.47 -5.72
N THR A 480 -3.44 -11.87 -6.41
CA THR A 480 -3.94 -11.13 -7.57
C THR A 480 -4.57 -9.81 -7.16
N ASN A 481 -4.31 -8.78 -7.96
CA ASN A 481 -5.00 -7.49 -7.89
C ASN A 481 -6.44 -7.59 -8.44
N ARG A 482 -7.19 -6.49 -8.48
CA ARG A 482 -8.57 -6.45 -9.01
C ARG A 482 -8.73 -6.94 -10.45
N ASN A 483 -7.66 -6.88 -11.25
CA ASN A 483 -7.66 -7.36 -12.63
C ASN A 483 -7.35 -8.86 -12.73
N GLY A 484 -7.26 -9.56 -11.59
CA GLY A 484 -6.89 -10.96 -11.52
C GLY A 484 -5.41 -11.20 -11.83
N GLN A 485 -4.55 -10.18 -11.71
CA GLN A 485 -3.13 -10.30 -12.10
C GLN A 485 -2.21 -10.29 -10.88
N ALA A 486 -1.23 -11.21 -10.87
CA ALA A 486 -0.08 -11.19 -9.98
C ALA A 486 1.21 -11.15 -10.82
N LYS A 487 2.21 -10.40 -10.36
CA LYS A 487 3.50 -10.24 -11.03
C LYS A 487 4.63 -10.55 -10.05
N PHE A 488 5.66 -11.23 -10.53
CA PHE A 488 6.84 -11.63 -9.76
C PHE A 488 8.11 -11.23 -10.51
N VAL A 489 9.14 -10.88 -9.76
CA VAL A 489 10.52 -10.82 -10.26
C VAL A 489 11.18 -12.13 -9.85
N ALA A 490 11.87 -12.78 -10.78
CA ALA A 490 12.42 -14.11 -10.54
C ALA A 490 13.78 -14.25 -11.22
N GLY A 491 14.69 -15.00 -10.61
CA GLY A 491 16.02 -15.27 -11.12
C GLY A 491 16.03 -16.00 -12.47
N ASP A 492 17.17 -15.96 -13.14
CA ASP A 492 17.38 -16.60 -14.42
C ASP A 492 17.89 -18.05 -14.28
N ARG A 493 17.94 -18.80 -15.40
CA ARG A 493 18.41 -20.20 -15.46
C ARG A 493 17.65 -21.16 -14.54
N ARG A 494 16.42 -20.81 -14.16
CA ARG A 494 15.52 -21.63 -13.35
C ARG A 494 14.31 -22.09 -14.13
N ASN A 495 13.67 -23.15 -13.65
CA ASN A 495 12.31 -23.48 -14.04
C ASN A 495 11.37 -23.02 -12.94
N PHE A 496 10.21 -22.51 -13.35
CA PHE A 496 9.18 -22.05 -12.44
C PHE A 496 7.85 -22.74 -12.73
N TYR A 497 7.18 -23.08 -11.64
CA TYR A 497 5.88 -23.71 -11.62
C TYR A 497 4.95 -22.90 -10.72
N ILE A 498 3.66 -22.87 -11.05
CA ILE A 498 2.68 -22.08 -10.32
C ILE A 498 1.47 -22.89 -9.92
N ARG A 499 0.83 -22.46 -8.82
CA ARG A 499 -0.51 -22.86 -8.41
C ARG A 499 -1.30 -21.63 -8.00
N ALA A 500 -2.54 -21.52 -8.48
CA ALA A 500 -3.48 -20.48 -8.05
C ALA A 500 -4.52 -21.07 -7.10
N GLU A 501 -4.81 -20.38 -6.01
CA GLU A 501 -5.82 -20.77 -5.01
C GLU A 501 -6.70 -19.57 -4.64
N SER A 502 -8.00 -19.78 -4.56
CA SER A 502 -9.00 -18.76 -4.19
C SER A 502 -10.15 -19.42 -3.43
N SER A 503 -11.07 -18.61 -2.90
CA SER A 503 -12.30 -19.13 -2.26
C SER A 503 -13.23 -19.86 -3.25
N ILE A 504 -13.11 -19.60 -4.55
CA ILE A 504 -13.93 -20.21 -5.60
C ILE A 504 -13.30 -21.47 -6.20
N GLY A 505 -12.05 -21.80 -5.83
CA GLY A 505 -11.36 -23.01 -6.29
C GLY A 505 -9.84 -22.84 -6.43
N SER A 506 -9.19 -23.82 -7.05
CA SER A 506 -7.74 -23.84 -7.29
C SER A 506 -7.40 -24.42 -8.66
N TYR A 507 -6.23 -24.07 -9.19
CA TYR A 507 -5.68 -24.64 -10.42
C TYR A 507 -4.15 -24.84 -10.31
N PRO A 508 -3.58 -25.98 -10.75
CA PRO A 508 -4.25 -27.16 -11.32
C PRO A 508 -4.93 -28.06 -10.28
N GLY A 509 -4.83 -27.71 -9.00
CA GLY A 509 -5.41 -28.42 -7.86
C GLY A 509 -4.53 -28.32 -6.62
N THR A 510 -5.05 -28.69 -5.45
CA THR A 510 -4.25 -28.71 -4.22
C THR A 510 -3.15 -29.77 -4.31
N GLY A 511 -1.91 -29.40 -3.99
CA GLY A 511 -0.75 -30.30 -4.05
C GLY A 511 -0.19 -30.52 -5.46
N THR A 512 -0.67 -29.78 -6.46
CA THR A 512 -0.18 -29.82 -7.83
C THR A 512 0.23 -28.44 -8.32
N VAL A 513 1.16 -28.40 -9.27
CA VAL A 513 1.64 -27.16 -9.91
C VAL A 513 1.70 -27.35 -11.42
N THR A 514 1.66 -26.25 -12.17
CA THR A 514 1.82 -26.25 -13.63
C THR A 514 3.02 -25.38 -14.03
N PRO A 515 3.81 -25.74 -15.05
CA PRO A 515 4.94 -24.92 -15.48
C PRO A 515 4.48 -23.56 -16.04
N ILE A 516 5.21 -22.49 -15.70
CA ILE A 516 5.08 -21.16 -16.32
C ILE A 516 6.30 -20.80 -17.19
N ALA A 517 7.49 -21.21 -16.76
CA ALA A 517 8.73 -20.91 -17.45
C ALA A 517 9.73 -22.05 -17.27
N ARG A 518 10.57 -22.28 -18.28
CA ARG A 518 11.68 -23.23 -18.22
C ARG A 518 12.95 -22.53 -18.67
N SER A 519 14.05 -22.76 -17.95
CA SER A 519 15.36 -22.15 -18.21
C SER A 519 15.22 -20.65 -18.48
N THR A 520 14.77 -19.91 -17.48
CA THR A 520 14.48 -18.47 -17.58
C THR A 520 15.67 -17.68 -18.10
N VAL A 521 15.38 -16.61 -18.83
CA VAL A 521 16.40 -15.73 -19.44
C VAL A 521 16.24 -14.31 -18.90
N PRO A 522 17.34 -13.60 -18.55
CA PRO A 522 17.26 -12.23 -18.05
C PRO A 522 16.50 -11.30 -18.97
N GLY A 523 15.66 -10.42 -18.40
CA GLY A 523 14.86 -9.43 -19.11
C GLY A 523 13.62 -9.98 -19.81
N MET A 524 13.42 -11.29 -19.86
CA MET A 524 12.24 -11.89 -20.49
C MET A 524 11.02 -11.84 -19.57
N THR A 525 9.83 -11.80 -20.17
CA THR A 525 8.55 -11.91 -19.46
C THR A 525 7.83 -13.19 -19.87
N TYR A 526 7.40 -13.97 -18.88
CA TYR A 526 6.65 -15.21 -19.06
C TYR A 526 5.24 -15.05 -18.48
N THR A 527 4.21 -15.31 -19.29
CA THR A 527 2.81 -15.09 -18.90
C THR A 527 2.03 -16.40 -18.87
N SER A 528 1.30 -16.66 -17.77
CA SER A 528 0.33 -17.74 -17.69
C SER A 528 -1.08 -17.21 -17.42
N ASN A 529 -2.02 -17.61 -18.27
CA ASN A 529 -3.45 -17.41 -18.04
C ASN A 529 -4.03 -18.65 -17.39
N ILE A 530 -4.66 -18.50 -16.23
CA ILE A 530 -5.27 -19.53 -15.40
C ILE A 530 -6.78 -19.29 -15.36
N VAL A 531 -7.54 -20.39 -15.46
CA VAL A 531 -8.98 -20.40 -15.20
C VAL A 531 -9.24 -21.26 -13.96
N ILE A 532 -9.84 -20.67 -12.93
CA ILE A 532 -10.30 -21.41 -11.75
C ILE A 532 -11.76 -21.82 -11.97
N ARG A 533 -12.04 -23.10 -11.70
CA ARG A 533 -13.39 -23.67 -11.81
C ARG A 533 -14.27 -23.20 -10.66
N GLY A 534 -14.96 -22.08 -10.88
CA GLY A 534 -15.84 -21.40 -9.95
C GLY A 534 -16.30 -20.08 -10.56
N HIS A 535 -17.09 -19.31 -9.81
CA HIS A 535 -17.59 -18.00 -10.22
C HIS A 535 -17.30 -16.96 -9.15
N VAL A 536 -16.77 -15.81 -9.56
CA VAL A 536 -16.74 -14.65 -8.66
C VAL A 536 -18.17 -14.16 -8.41
N PRO A 537 -18.44 -13.54 -7.24
CA PRO A 537 -19.66 -12.79 -7.04
C PRO A 537 -19.84 -11.77 -8.17
N PHE A 538 -21.07 -11.65 -8.68
CA PHE A 538 -21.42 -10.62 -9.65
C PHE A 538 -22.69 -9.93 -9.20
N LEU A 539 -22.81 -8.65 -9.54
CA LEU A 539 -24.06 -7.93 -9.34
C LEU A 539 -25.09 -8.40 -10.38
N PRO A 540 -26.29 -8.81 -9.97
CA PRO A 540 -27.32 -9.32 -10.88
C PRO A 540 -28.00 -8.16 -11.63
N LEU A 541 -27.25 -7.38 -12.41
CA LEU A 541 -27.81 -6.34 -13.26
C LEU A 541 -28.69 -6.99 -14.33
N LEU A 542 -29.98 -6.66 -14.31
CA LEU A 542 -30.97 -7.13 -15.27
C LEU A 542 -30.86 -6.37 -16.60
N SER A 543 -30.77 -5.04 -16.52
CA SER A 543 -30.62 -4.16 -17.67
C SER A 543 -30.15 -2.76 -17.26
N GLU A 544 -29.42 -2.10 -18.16
CA GLU A 544 -29.25 -0.66 -18.12
C GLU A 544 -30.48 0.00 -18.76
N LEU A 545 -31.11 0.92 -18.03
CA LEU A 545 -32.26 1.71 -18.47
C LEU A 545 -31.75 2.96 -19.20
N ASP A 546 -32.54 3.46 -20.15
CA ASP A 546 -32.24 4.75 -20.76
C ASP A 546 -32.22 5.85 -19.68
N PRO A 547 -31.24 6.76 -19.71
CA PRO A 547 -31.21 7.87 -18.77
C PRO A 547 -32.50 8.69 -18.93
N PRO A 548 -33.06 9.21 -17.82
CA PRO A 548 -34.37 9.81 -17.90
C PRO A 548 -34.37 11.07 -18.77
N ASP A 549 -35.48 11.32 -19.48
CA ASP A 549 -35.59 12.48 -20.36
C ASP A 549 -35.40 13.80 -19.59
N SER A 550 -34.60 14.69 -20.17
CA SER A 550 -34.44 16.08 -19.75
C SER A 550 -35.76 16.88 -19.77
N SER A 551 -36.75 16.44 -20.56
CA SER A 551 -38.03 17.12 -20.70
C SER A 551 -38.86 17.04 -19.39
N GLY A 552 -38.90 18.16 -18.67
CA GLY A 552 -39.62 18.27 -17.39
C GLY A 552 -38.77 18.03 -16.14
N ALA A 553 -37.48 17.69 -16.27
CA ALA A 553 -36.58 17.61 -15.14
C ALA A 553 -36.31 19.00 -14.55
N SER A 554 -36.61 19.17 -13.26
CA SER A 554 -36.28 20.37 -12.50
C SER A 554 -34.96 20.24 -11.72
N HIS A 555 -34.37 19.04 -11.72
CA HIS A 555 -33.16 18.73 -10.98
C HIS A 555 -32.16 17.93 -11.82
N ILE A 556 -30.87 18.15 -11.56
CA ILE A 556 -29.74 17.39 -12.08
C ILE A 556 -28.98 16.81 -10.89
N LEU A 557 -28.59 15.56 -11.01
CA LEU A 557 -27.61 14.90 -10.16
C LEU A 557 -26.22 15.03 -10.81
N ARG A 558 -25.25 15.58 -10.08
CA ARG A 558 -23.83 15.55 -10.46
C ARG A 558 -23.10 14.58 -9.57
N VAL A 559 -22.33 13.68 -10.17
CA VAL A 559 -21.52 12.73 -9.42
C VAL A 559 -20.10 12.73 -9.95
N SER A 560 -19.13 12.69 -9.05
CA SER A 560 -17.78 12.23 -9.36
C SER A 560 -17.33 11.20 -8.33
N TYR A 561 -16.61 10.19 -8.78
CA TYR A 561 -16.03 9.18 -7.91
C TYR A 561 -14.63 8.79 -8.36
N ARG A 562 -13.80 8.36 -7.42
CA ARG A 562 -12.44 7.84 -7.67
C ARG A 562 -12.17 6.66 -6.75
N VAL A 563 -11.39 5.72 -7.25
CA VAL A 563 -10.85 4.60 -6.48
C VAL A 563 -9.32 4.68 -6.51
N PRO A 564 -8.71 5.60 -5.74
CA PRO A 564 -7.27 5.86 -5.80
C PRO A 564 -6.39 4.63 -5.55
N SER A 565 -6.85 3.68 -4.72
CA SER A 565 -6.12 2.46 -4.41
C SER A 565 -7.04 1.29 -4.08
N GLU A 566 -6.51 0.08 -4.26
CA GLU A 566 -7.03 -1.12 -3.62
C GLU A 566 -6.05 -1.61 -2.55
N TYR A 567 -6.49 -2.46 -1.63
CA TYR A 567 -5.63 -3.19 -0.71
C TYR A 567 -5.73 -4.67 -1.06
N ILE A 568 -4.62 -5.21 -1.52
CA ILE A 568 -4.49 -6.63 -1.81
C ILE A 568 -4.37 -7.36 -0.48
N VAL A 569 -5.34 -8.23 -0.20
CA VAL A 569 -5.41 -8.95 1.07
C VAL A 569 -4.65 -10.26 0.96
N GLN A 570 -3.47 -10.30 1.57
CA GLN A 570 -2.65 -11.49 1.73
C GLN A 570 -3.14 -12.26 2.95
N ASN A 571 -3.55 -13.52 2.78
CA ASN A 571 -3.97 -14.36 3.89
C ASN A 571 -3.14 -15.63 3.95
N ASN A 572 -2.92 -16.14 5.18
CA ASN A 572 -2.27 -17.41 5.41
C ASN A 572 -0.89 -17.44 4.76
N SER A 573 -0.09 -16.39 5.05
CA SER A 573 1.29 -16.30 4.57
C SER A 573 1.99 -17.63 4.85
N TYR A 574 2.45 -18.30 3.79
CA TYR A 574 2.96 -19.67 3.88
C TYR A 574 4.18 -19.75 4.83
N TYR A 575 4.84 -18.62 5.03
CA TYR A 575 6.03 -18.42 5.86
C TYR A 575 5.73 -17.71 7.20
N ASP A 576 4.46 -17.58 7.61
CA ASP A 576 4.08 -17.06 8.92
C ASP A 576 3.49 -18.18 9.79
N SER A 577 4.02 -18.36 11.01
CA SER A 577 3.52 -19.38 11.95
C SER A 577 2.13 -19.07 12.51
N GLU A 578 1.66 -17.82 12.39
CA GLU A 578 0.34 -17.37 12.84
C GLU A 578 -0.74 -17.46 11.76
N GLY A 579 -0.36 -17.68 10.49
CA GLY A 579 -1.29 -17.65 9.36
C GLY A 579 -1.99 -16.30 9.23
N SER A 580 -1.27 -15.22 9.52
CA SER A 580 -1.81 -13.86 9.59
C SER A 580 -2.34 -13.37 8.25
N GLU A 581 -3.32 -12.46 8.33
CA GLU A 581 -3.85 -11.73 7.19
C GLU A 581 -3.34 -10.28 7.21
N PHE A 582 -2.82 -9.86 6.07
CA PHE A 582 -2.14 -8.61 5.86
C PHE A 582 -2.55 -7.94 4.56
N ARG A 583 -2.20 -6.67 4.38
CA ARG A 583 -2.76 -5.82 3.34
C ARG A 583 -1.70 -4.93 2.76
N HIS A 584 -1.50 -5.03 1.46
CA HIS A 584 -0.59 -4.13 0.77
C HIS A 584 -1.39 -3.21 -0.16
N PRO A 585 -1.17 -1.89 -0.11
CA PRO A 585 -1.82 -0.97 -1.03
C PRO A 585 -1.33 -1.24 -2.46
N SER A 586 -2.23 -1.24 -3.42
CA SER A 586 -1.95 -1.30 -4.85
C SER A 586 -2.61 -0.10 -5.53
N PRO A 587 -1.89 0.62 -6.42
CA PRO A 587 -2.45 1.77 -7.10
C PRO A 587 -3.67 1.39 -7.96
N THR A 588 -4.63 2.30 -8.04
CA THR A 588 -5.79 2.20 -8.94
C THR A 588 -6.71 1.02 -8.61
N GLY A 589 -7.63 1.24 -7.69
CA GLY A 589 -8.72 0.32 -7.41
C GLY A 589 -9.83 0.35 -8.47
N GLY A 590 -10.93 -0.35 -8.20
CA GLY A 590 -12.14 -0.24 -9.01
C GLY A 590 -13.35 -0.87 -8.33
N ILE A 591 -14.51 -0.33 -8.64
CA ILE A 591 -15.79 -0.72 -8.06
C ILE A 591 -16.83 -0.90 -9.15
N ALA A 592 -17.94 -1.57 -8.84
CA ALA A 592 -19.15 -1.44 -9.62
C ALA A 592 -19.86 -0.15 -9.21
N PHE A 593 -20.12 0.74 -10.16
CA PHE A 593 -20.79 2.01 -9.93
C PHE A 593 -22.14 2.02 -10.64
N PHE A 594 -23.21 2.43 -9.95
CA PHE A 594 -24.51 2.56 -10.59
C PHE A 594 -25.42 3.60 -9.94
N ILE A 595 -26.42 4.03 -10.71
CA ILE A 595 -27.46 4.94 -10.24
C ILE A 595 -28.83 4.31 -10.49
N CYS A 596 -29.66 4.24 -9.45
CA CYS A 596 -30.97 3.61 -9.52
C CYS A 596 -32.04 4.35 -8.70
N ASP A 597 -33.31 4.02 -8.95
CA ASP A 597 -34.44 4.51 -8.16
C ASP A 597 -34.67 3.63 -6.91
N SER A 598 -35.64 4.01 -6.08
CA SER A 598 -35.99 3.27 -4.85
C SER A 598 -36.39 1.82 -5.08
N THR A 599 -37.05 1.51 -6.20
CA THR A 599 -37.51 0.14 -6.48
C THR A 599 -36.31 -0.75 -6.76
N ASN A 600 -35.41 -0.27 -7.61
CA ASN A 600 -34.21 -1.00 -7.98
C ASN A 600 -33.18 -1.05 -6.85
N TYR A 601 -33.07 0.01 -6.04
CA TYR A 601 -32.25 -0.01 -4.83
C TYR A 601 -32.72 -1.08 -3.84
N ALA A 602 -34.03 -1.23 -3.65
CA ALA A 602 -34.58 -2.29 -2.80
C ALA A 602 -34.27 -3.70 -3.33
N GLN A 603 -34.35 -3.92 -4.65
CA GLN A 603 -33.93 -5.18 -5.27
C GLN A 603 -32.44 -5.45 -5.05
N PHE A 604 -31.59 -4.46 -5.33
CA PHE A 604 -30.15 -4.53 -5.11
C PHE A 604 -29.80 -4.92 -3.66
N THR A 605 -30.34 -4.19 -2.67
CA THR A 605 -30.07 -4.48 -1.25
C THR A 605 -30.63 -5.82 -0.78
N SER A 606 -31.59 -6.40 -1.51
CA SER A 606 -32.15 -7.73 -1.24
C SER A 606 -31.41 -8.85 -1.97
N GLY A 607 -30.39 -8.55 -2.78
CA GLY A 607 -29.67 -9.52 -3.61
C GLY A 607 -30.46 -10.02 -4.82
N ASN A 608 -31.53 -9.34 -5.20
CA ASN A 608 -32.36 -9.68 -6.35
C ASN A 608 -31.87 -8.97 -7.63
N PRO A 609 -32.22 -9.48 -8.83
CA PRO A 609 -31.96 -8.77 -10.06
C PRO A 609 -32.56 -7.35 -10.07
N PHE A 610 -31.77 -6.37 -10.52
CA PHE A 610 -32.14 -4.96 -10.52
C PHE A 610 -31.72 -4.27 -11.82
N SER A 611 -32.37 -3.15 -12.15
CA SER A 611 -31.98 -2.31 -13.28
C SER A 611 -31.40 -0.98 -12.79
N ALA A 612 -30.55 -0.35 -13.60
CA ALA A 612 -29.92 0.93 -13.26
C ALA A 612 -29.97 1.89 -14.45
N TYR A 613 -30.04 3.20 -14.19
CA TYR A 613 -30.03 4.26 -15.22
C TYR A 613 -28.61 4.64 -15.67
N PHE A 614 -27.61 4.17 -14.92
CA PHE A 614 -26.20 4.21 -15.26
C PHE A 614 -25.54 3.01 -14.59
N TYR A 615 -24.68 2.30 -15.31
CA TYR A 615 -23.91 1.20 -14.74
C TYR A 615 -22.52 1.11 -15.37
N GLU A 616 -21.50 1.05 -14.53
CA GLU A 616 -20.15 0.69 -14.91
C GLU A 616 -19.59 -0.35 -13.95
N ASP A 617 -18.84 -1.32 -14.46
CA ASP A 617 -18.22 -2.36 -13.65
C ASP A 617 -16.70 -2.22 -13.65
N LEU A 618 -16.08 -2.54 -12.51
CA LEU A 618 -14.63 -2.45 -12.28
C LEU A 618 -14.01 -1.11 -12.71
N THR A 619 -14.73 -0.01 -12.48
CA THR A 619 -14.32 1.33 -12.91
C THR A 619 -13.47 2.04 -11.84
N PRO A 620 -12.32 2.63 -12.19
CA PRO A 620 -11.44 3.32 -11.24
C PRO A 620 -11.84 4.76 -10.95
N ASN A 621 -12.64 5.39 -11.80
CA ASN A 621 -13.13 6.76 -11.64
C ASN A 621 -14.23 7.07 -12.67
N GLY A 622 -15.02 8.09 -12.40
CA GLY A 622 -15.99 8.61 -13.34
C GLY A 622 -16.56 9.96 -12.91
N GLU A 623 -17.11 10.69 -13.88
CA GLU A 623 -17.85 11.93 -13.69
C GLU A 623 -19.08 11.92 -14.60
N LEU A 624 -20.26 12.22 -14.05
CA LEU A 624 -21.50 12.23 -14.82
C LEU A 624 -22.52 13.24 -14.30
N GLU A 625 -23.38 13.70 -15.22
CA GLU A 625 -24.60 14.45 -14.91
C GLU A 625 -25.83 13.64 -15.35
N MET A 626 -26.85 13.56 -14.49
CA MET A 626 -28.10 12.85 -14.79
C MET A 626 -29.32 13.70 -14.43
N TYR A 627 -30.27 13.83 -15.36
CA TYR A 627 -31.53 14.51 -15.12
C TYR A 627 -32.45 13.67 -14.22
N LEU A 628 -33.10 14.31 -13.25
CA LEU A 628 -34.04 13.64 -12.33
C LEU A 628 -35.48 14.10 -12.63
N PRO A 629 -36.29 13.30 -13.34
CA PRO A 629 -37.61 13.72 -13.84
C PRO A 629 -38.71 13.57 -12.80
N HIS A 630 -38.49 12.75 -11.76
CA HIS A 630 -39.49 12.50 -10.73
C HIS A 630 -38.92 12.63 -9.32
N PRO A 631 -39.77 12.95 -8.33
CA PRO A 631 -39.33 13.34 -6.99
C PRO A 631 -38.89 12.19 -6.07
N GLY A 632 -39.11 10.94 -6.49
CA GLY A 632 -38.76 9.75 -5.70
C GLY A 632 -37.27 9.70 -5.37
N PRO A 633 -36.85 9.07 -4.25
CA PRO A 633 -35.46 9.08 -3.88
C PRO A 633 -34.64 8.28 -4.90
N TRP A 634 -33.51 8.86 -5.29
CA TRP A 634 -32.52 8.25 -6.17
C TRP A 634 -31.33 7.78 -5.34
N PHE A 635 -30.60 6.80 -5.83
CA PHE A 635 -29.47 6.20 -5.14
C PHE A 635 -28.26 6.18 -6.04
N VAL A 636 -27.17 6.76 -5.57
CA VAL A 636 -25.84 6.64 -6.15
C VAL A 636 -25.10 5.58 -5.37
N VAL A 637 -24.60 4.52 -6.01
CA VAL A 637 -24.00 3.38 -5.34
C VAL A 637 -22.63 3.07 -5.93
N ALA A 638 -21.62 3.01 -5.07
CA ALA A 638 -20.33 2.39 -5.34
C ALA A 638 -20.26 1.07 -4.57
N SER A 639 -20.15 -0.06 -5.27
CA SER A 639 -20.23 -1.41 -4.71
C SER A 639 -18.94 -2.18 -4.92
N ASN A 640 -18.47 -2.86 -3.86
CA ASN A 640 -17.38 -3.82 -3.91
C ASN A 640 -17.90 -5.26 -3.70
N GLN A 641 -19.18 -5.50 -4.03
CA GLN A 641 -19.82 -6.81 -3.89
C GLN A 641 -19.40 -7.84 -4.96
N ASN A 642 -18.73 -7.38 -6.01
CA ASN A 642 -18.12 -8.20 -7.06
C ASN A 642 -16.68 -8.63 -6.74
N ALA A 643 -16.11 -8.16 -5.62
CA ALA A 643 -14.80 -8.59 -5.16
C ALA A 643 -14.90 -9.80 -4.22
N LEU A 644 -13.92 -10.69 -4.29
CA LEU A 644 -13.75 -11.80 -3.36
C LEU A 644 -13.01 -11.40 -2.09
N ARG A 645 -12.00 -10.53 -2.20
CA ARG A 645 -11.08 -10.27 -1.08
C ARG A 645 -10.56 -8.85 -0.99
N ASN A 646 -10.25 -8.20 -2.12
CA ASN A 646 -9.56 -6.91 -2.09
C ASN A 646 -10.50 -5.80 -1.63
N ILE A 647 -9.92 -4.84 -0.91
CA ILE A 647 -10.64 -3.69 -0.35
C ILE A 647 -10.39 -2.48 -1.24
N GLN A 648 -11.41 -1.68 -1.48
CA GLN A 648 -11.30 -0.51 -2.37
C GLN A 648 -11.33 0.77 -1.54
N ARG A 649 -10.35 1.66 -1.72
CA ARG A 649 -10.43 3.03 -1.17
C ARG A 649 -11.26 3.86 -2.13
N VAL A 650 -12.49 4.19 -1.75
CA VAL A 650 -13.46 4.89 -2.61
C VAL A 650 -13.64 6.32 -2.13
N GLU A 651 -13.54 7.28 -3.04
CA GLU A 651 -13.87 8.69 -2.85
C GLU A 651 -15.12 8.99 -3.70
N LEU A 652 -16.15 9.60 -3.10
CA LEU A 652 -17.43 9.88 -3.74
C LEU A 652 -17.90 11.30 -3.44
N SER A 653 -18.24 12.03 -4.50
CA SER A 653 -18.82 13.36 -4.45
C SER A 653 -20.15 13.37 -5.20
N VAL A 654 -21.22 13.75 -4.51
CA VAL A 654 -22.58 13.83 -5.06
C VAL A 654 -23.13 15.23 -4.83
N ALA A 655 -23.68 15.85 -5.85
CA ALA A 655 -24.36 17.14 -5.74
C ALA A 655 -25.73 17.11 -6.41
N LEU A 656 -26.74 17.59 -5.69
CA LEU A 656 -28.07 17.83 -6.23
C LEU A 656 -28.17 19.28 -6.68
N VAL A 657 -28.61 19.47 -7.92
CA VAL A 657 -28.65 20.76 -8.60
C VAL A 657 -30.08 20.99 -9.08
N GLN A 658 -30.59 22.21 -8.97
CA GLN A 658 -31.96 22.56 -9.38
C GLN A 658 -31.96 23.66 -10.44
N ALA A 659 -32.93 23.56 -11.36
CA ALA A 659 -33.26 24.59 -12.31
C ALA A 659 -33.78 25.83 -11.57
N GLY A 660 -33.02 26.91 -11.59
CA GLY A 660 -33.47 28.20 -11.08
C GLY A 660 -34.47 28.85 -12.03
N THR A 661 -35.57 29.38 -11.48
CA THR A 661 -36.43 30.33 -12.19
C THR A 661 -36.09 31.74 -11.72
N PHE A 662 -35.61 32.59 -12.63
CA PHE A 662 -35.66 34.03 -12.40
C PHE A 662 -37.05 34.51 -12.83
N VAL A 663 -37.78 35.15 -11.93
CA VAL A 663 -38.77 36.16 -12.34
C VAL A 663 -37.95 37.42 -12.60
N ASP A 664 -37.92 37.87 -13.86
CA ASP A 664 -37.35 39.16 -14.24
C ASP A 664 -38.19 40.27 -13.59
N LEU A 665 -37.90 40.55 -12.32
CA LEU A 665 -38.21 41.84 -11.73
C LEU A 665 -37.21 42.80 -12.35
N ARG A 666 -37.63 43.38 -13.48
CA ARG A 666 -36.91 44.43 -14.22
C ARG A 666 -36.37 45.46 -13.25
N LEU A 667 -35.13 45.28 -12.86
CA LEU A 667 -34.20 46.34 -12.52
C LEU A 667 -33.13 46.25 -13.60
N PRO A 668 -32.88 47.34 -14.35
CA PRO A 668 -32.14 47.29 -15.60
C PRO A 668 -30.71 46.80 -15.34
N HIS A 669 -30.44 45.52 -15.59
CA HIS A 669 -29.08 44.99 -15.63
C HIS A 669 -28.40 45.54 -16.88
N SER A 670 -27.18 46.02 -16.68
CA SER A 670 -26.44 46.76 -17.71
C SER A 670 -26.24 45.91 -18.97
N GLN A 671 -26.63 46.46 -20.12
CA GLN A 671 -26.40 45.91 -21.47
C GLN A 671 -24.92 46.00 -21.91
N ALA A 672 -23.96 45.80 -21.01
CA ALA A 672 -22.55 45.97 -21.34
C ALA A 672 -21.99 44.68 -22.00
N PRO A 673 -21.30 44.79 -23.15
CA PRO A 673 -20.59 43.66 -23.76
C PRO A 673 -19.51 43.09 -22.83
N SER A 674 -19.23 41.79 -22.87
CA SER A 674 -18.11 41.16 -22.16
C SER A 674 -16.92 40.97 -23.10
N ILE A 675 -15.70 41.06 -22.57
CA ILE A 675 -14.46 40.84 -23.33
C ILE A 675 -13.46 40.01 -22.52
N ILE A 676 -12.86 39.00 -23.17
CA ILE A 676 -11.75 38.20 -22.65
C ILE A 676 -10.57 38.24 -23.63
N ALA A 677 -9.36 38.05 -23.13
CA ALA A 677 -8.14 38.02 -23.93
C ALA A 677 -7.35 36.75 -23.61
N TYR A 678 -7.02 35.96 -24.62
CA TYR A 678 -6.26 34.71 -24.46
C TYR A 678 -5.30 34.45 -25.64
N PRO A 679 -4.10 33.89 -25.39
CA PRO A 679 -3.51 33.75 -24.05
C PRO A 679 -3.18 35.12 -23.41
N ASN A 680 -3.15 35.20 -22.09
CA ASN A 680 -2.68 36.38 -21.34
C ASN A 680 -2.06 35.88 -20.03
N PRO A 681 -0.71 35.86 -19.89
CA PRO A 681 0.29 36.52 -20.73
C PRO A 681 0.44 35.94 -22.14
N PHE A 682 0.94 36.71 -23.11
CA PHE A 682 1.18 36.27 -24.49
C PHE A 682 2.57 36.67 -25.01
N ASN A 683 3.11 35.94 -25.99
CA ASN A 683 4.47 36.15 -26.53
C ASN A 683 4.51 36.54 -28.02
N SER A 684 3.44 36.27 -28.78
CA SER A 684 3.37 36.48 -30.23
C SER A 684 2.08 37.20 -30.62
N GLU A 685 0.93 36.60 -30.30
CA GLU A 685 -0.38 37.19 -30.51
C GLU A 685 -1.34 36.93 -29.34
N VAL A 686 -2.31 37.81 -29.19
CA VAL A 686 -3.45 37.65 -28.27
C VAL A 686 -4.75 37.73 -29.03
N THR A 687 -5.66 36.82 -28.73
CA THR A 687 -7.04 36.83 -29.22
C THR A 687 -7.94 37.53 -28.20
N PHE A 688 -8.66 38.54 -28.65
CA PHE A 688 -9.80 39.13 -27.94
C PHE A 688 -11.09 38.48 -28.43
N GLU A 689 -11.86 37.98 -27.49
CA GLU A 689 -13.22 37.49 -27.73
C GLU A 689 -14.21 38.41 -27.02
N ILE A 690 -15.03 39.09 -27.81
CA ILE A 690 -16.09 39.98 -27.35
C ILE A 690 -17.42 39.25 -27.50
N VAL A 691 -18.20 39.14 -26.43
CA VAL A 691 -19.53 38.52 -26.45
C VAL A 691 -20.56 39.58 -26.06
N SER A 692 -21.64 39.68 -26.83
CA SER A 692 -22.71 40.62 -26.55
C SER A 692 -24.07 40.10 -27.00
N ASN A 693 -25.09 40.42 -26.21
CA ASN A 693 -26.49 40.14 -26.52
C ASN A 693 -27.11 41.17 -27.49
N SER A 694 -26.33 42.17 -27.93
CA SER A 694 -26.75 43.15 -28.93
C SER A 694 -25.84 43.09 -30.16
N ALA A 695 -26.44 43.00 -31.35
CA ALA A 695 -25.71 43.21 -32.61
C ALA A 695 -25.31 44.68 -32.74
N GLY A 696 -24.21 44.94 -33.45
CA GLY A 696 -23.73 46.31 -33.67
C GLY A 696 -22.26 46.40 -34.02
N GLU A 697 -21.81 47.63 -34.23
CA GLU A 697 -20.42 47.95 -34.48
C GLU A 697 -19.72 48.37 -33.20
N GLY A 698 -18.47 47.93 -33.07
CA GLY A 698 -17.65 48.14 -31.90
C GLY A 698 -16.20 48.44 -32.26
N LEU A 699 -15.45 48.85 -31.25
CA LEU A 699 -14.05 49.20 -31.36
C LEU A 699 -13.27 48.60 -30.20
N ILE A 700 -12.13 47.98 -30.50
CA ILE A 700 -11.12 47.66 -29.50
C ILE A 700 -9.98 48.67 -29.56
N GLU A 701 -9.51 49.09 -28.39
CA GLU A 701 -8.39 50.02 -28.22
C GLU A 701 -7.43 49.47 -27.16
N ILE A 702 -6.13 49.55 -27.43
CA ILE A 702 -5.05 49.09 -26.55
C ILE A 702 -4.14 50.27 -26.24
N PHE A 703 -3.77 50.43 -24.97
CA PHE A 703 -3.00 51.53 -24.41
C PHE A 703 -1.77 51.02 -23.68
N ASN A 704 -0.70 51.82 -23.68
CA ASN A 704 0.46 51.57 -22.80
C ASN A 704 0.18 52.07 -21.36
N ILE A 705 1.13 51.87 -20.44
CA ILE A 705 1.02 52.30 -19.03
C ILE A 705 0.88 53.82 -18.85
N SER A 706 1.28 54.62 -19.85
CA SER A 706 1.15 56.08 -19.83
C SER A 706 -0.22 56.56 -20.35
N GLY A 707 -1.10 55.63 -20.76
CA GLY A 707 -2.40 55.93 -21.32
C GLY A 707 -2.38 56.32 -22.80
N GLU A 708 -1.25 56.17 -23.49
CA GLU A 708 -1.13 56.43 -24.93
C GLU A 708 -1.79 55.29 -25.72
N LEU A 709 -2.59 55.63 -26.74
CA LEU A 709 -3.25 54.67 -27.62
C LEU A 709 -2.23 54.04 -28.58
N ILE A 710 -2.05 52.73 -28.48
CA ILE A 710 -1.08 51.94 -29.24
C ILE A 710 -1.72 51.25 -30.44
N TYR A 711 -2.92 50.72 -30.27
CA TYR A 711 -3.62 49.96 -31.30
C TYR A 711 -5.12 50.18 -31.22
N ARG A 712 -5.78 50.23 -32.38
CA ARG A 712 -7.21 50.42 -32.50
C ARG A 712 -7.76 49.62 -33.68
N LYS A 713 -8.84 48.87 -33.47
CA LYS A 713 -9.48 48.08 -34.54
C LYS A 713 -11.00 48.03 -34.37
N GLY A 714 -11.73 48.24 -35.46
CA GLY A 714 -13.18 48.08 -35.52
C GLY A 714 -13.59 46.61 -35.65
N PHE A 715 -14.77 46.28 -35.15
CA PHE A 715 -15.41 44.97 -35.30
C PHE A 715 -16.93 45.11 -35.37
N SER A 716 -17.60 44.07 -35.84
CA SER A 716 -19.07 43.98 -35.87
C SER A 716 -19.53 42.67 -35.26
N ILE A 717 -20.52 42.71 -34.38
CA ILE A 717 -21.24 41.53 -33.89
C ILE A 717 -22.55 41.42 -34.65
N VAL A 718 -22.76 40.29 -35.33
CA VAL A 718 -23.99 39.96 -36.07
C VAL A 718 -24.71 38.77 -35.44
N TYR A 719 -26.04 38.77 -35.54
CA TYR A 719 -26.87 37.67 -35.06
C TYR A 719 -26.83 36.50 -36.07
N PRO A 720 -26.82 35.22 -35.63
CA PRO A 720 -26.94 34.72 -34.25
C PRO A 720 -25.60 34.48 -33.53
N CYS A 721 -24.45 34.78 -34.15
CA CYS A 721 -23.13 34.44 -33.58
C CYS A 721 -22.83 35.14 -32.24
N ASN A 722 -23.44 36.30 -31.95
CA ASN A 722 -23.36 37.04 -30.67
C ASN A 722 -21.93 37.30 -30.13
N SER A 723 -20.91 37.12 -30.96
CA SER A 723 -19.50 37.31 -30.61
C SER A 723 -18.68 37.87 -31.77
N ALA A 724 -17.54 38.47 -31.43
CA ALA A 724 -16.52 38.92 -32.38
C ALA A 724 -15.13 38.53 -31.87
N ARG A 725 -14.26 38.11 -32.79
CA ARG A 725 -12.88 37.72 -32.52
C ARG A 725 -11.91 38.70 -33.16
N ILE A 726 -10.98 39.24 -32.39
CA ILE A 726 -9.94 40.17 -32.87
C ILE A 726 -8.58 39.67 -32.41
N ILE A 727 -7.62 39.61 -33.33
CA ILE A 727 -6.24 39.23 -33.02
C ILE A 727 -5.37 40.49 -33.03
N TRP A 728 -4.47 40.58 -32.06
CA TRP A 728 -3.38 41.57 -32.00
C TRP A 728 -2.04 40.87 -31.84
N ASP A 729 -1.06 41.27 -32.66
CA ASP A 729 0.26 40.64 -32.81
C ASP A 729 1.39 41.45 -32.11
N GLY A 730 1.02 42.35 -31.19
CA GLY A 730 2.00 43.14 -30.45
C GLY A 730 2.68 44.24 -31.29
N ARG A 731 1.97 44.83 -32.25
CA ARG A 731 2.40 45.98 -33.06
C ARG A 731 1.50 47.22 -32.87
N ASN A 732 2.07 48.41 -33.00
CA ASN A 732 1.32 49.67 -32.95
C ASN A 732 0.60 49.95 -34.29
N SER A 733 -0.16 51.04 -34.37
CA SER A 733 -0.85 51.48 -35.60
C SER A 733 0.09 51.85 -36.77
N LEU A 734 1.40 52.01 -36.54
CA LEU A 734 2.43 52.20 -37.57
C LEU A 734 3.08 50.86 -37.99
N ASN A 735 2.55 49.73 -37.51
CA ASN A 735 3.05 48.37 -37.73
C ASN A 735 4.42 48.07 -37.09
N GLU A 736 4.84 48.87 -36.12
CA GLU A 736 6.09 48.69 -35.39
C GLU A 736 5.87 47.83 -34.14
N PRO A 737 6.81 46.93 -33.78
CA PRO A 737 6.67 46.09 -32.60
C PRO A 737 6.74 46.92 -31.31
N VAL A 738 5.83 46.65 -30.37
CA VAL A 738 5.82 47.31 -29.05
C VAL A 738 6.64 46.51 -28.03
N PRO A 739 7.25 47.15 -27.00
CA PRO A 739 8.11 46.46 -26.03
C PRO A 739 7.31 45.49 -25.11
N SER A 740 8.00 44.51 -24.51
CA SER A 740 7.42 43.68 -23.45
C SER A 740 6.96 44.55 -22.28
N GLY A 741 5.82 44.23 -21.68
CA GLY A 741 5.25 45.03 -20.59
C GLY A 741 3.74 44.88 -20.41
N VAL A 742 3.21 45.67 -19.48
CA VAL A 742 1.77 45.73 -19.18
C VAL A 742 1.09 46.71 -20.13
N TYR A 743 0.03 46.25 -20.77
CA TYR A 743 -0.86 47.05 -21.61
C TYR A 743 -2.27 47.01 -21.03
N PHE A 744 -3.09 48.01 -21.38
CA PHE A 744 -4.51 48.05 -21.01
C PHE A 744 -5.34 48.04 -22.27
N PHE A 745 -6.42 47.28 -22.31
CA PHE A 745 -7.34 47.30 -23.44
C PHE A 745 -8.75 47.60 -22.98
N ARG A 746 -9.52 48.19 -23.89
CA ARG A 746 -10.95 48.40 -23.73
C ARG A 746 -11.67 48.11 -25.04
N ALA A 747 -12.89 47.61 -24.95
CA ALA A 747 -13.77 47.49 -26.09
C ALA A 747 -15.03 48.32 -25.88
N ASN A 748 -15.56 48.92 -26.94
CA ASN A 748 -16.91 49.48 -26.95
C ASN A 748 -17.77 48.76 -27.99
N LEU A 749 -19.08 48.77 -27.77
CA LEU A 749 -20.07 48.30 -28.73
C LEU A 749 -21.26 49.25 -28.68
N ASN A 750 -21.66 49.82 -29.82
CA ASN A 750 -22.74 50.82 -29.89
C ASN A 750 -22.57 51.96 -28.86
N GLY A 751 -21.32 52.39 -28.60
CA GLY A 751 -20.98 53.43 -27.62
C GLY A 751 -20.95 52.98 -26.14
N LYS A 752 -21.21 51.71 -25.82
CA LYS A 752 -21.12 51.15 -24.46
C LYS A 752 -19.79 50.45 -24.21
N LEU A 753 -19.09 50.84 -23.14
CA LEU A 753 -17.80 50.29 -22.76
C LEU A 753 -17.95 48.91 -22.09
N ALA A 754 -17.17 47.92 -22.55
CA ALA A 754 -17.09 46.55 -22.01
C ALA A 754 -16.29 46.44 -20.69
N GLY A 755 -15.63 47.53 -20.28
CA GLY A 755 -14.63 47.59 -19.22
C GLY A 755 -13.20 47.77 -19.74
N VAL A 756 -12.27 48.07 -18.84
CA VAL A 756 -10.83 48.16 -19.11
C VAL A 756 -10.12 47.01 -18.37
N LYS A 757 -9.30 46.23 -19.06
CA LYS A 757 -8.55 45.09 -18.49
C LYS A 757 -7.08 45.14 -18.89
N SER A 758 -6.21 44.47 -18.13
CA SER A 758 -4.77 44.43 -18.39
C SER A 758 -4.36 43.23 -19.26
N LEU A 759 -3.28 43.41 -20.02
CA LEU A 759 -2.57 42.42 -20.84
C LEU A 759 -1.10 42.42 -20.48
N LEU A 760 -0.47 41.25 -20.45
CA LEU A 760 0.98 41.12 -20.27
C LEU A 760 1.61 40.54 -21.54
N LEU A 761 2.40 41.34 -22.24
CA LEU A 761 3.23 40.93 -23.38
C LEU A 761 4.62 40.54 -22.88
N VAL A 762 5.05 39.32 -23.18
CA VAL A 762 6.37 38.77 -22.85
C VAL A 762 7.03 38.29 -24.14
N LYS A 763 7.81 39.17 -24.79
CA LYS A 763 8.66 38.83 -25.95
C LYS A 763 9.98 38.22 -25.54
#